data_AF-A0A2M6ZY22-F1
#
_entry.id   AF-A0A2M6ZY22-F1
#
_cell.length_a   1.000
_cell.length_b   1.000
_cell.length_c   1.000
_cell.angle_alpha   90.00
_cell.angle_beta   90.00
_cell.angle_gamma   90.00
#
_symmetry.space_group_name_H-M   'P 1'
#
loop_
_entity.id
_entity.type
_entity.pdbx_description
1 polymer ?
#
loop_
_entity_poly.entity_id
_entity_poly.type
_entity_poly.pdbx_seq_one_letter_code
_entity_poly.pdbx_strand_id
1 'polypeptide(L)'
;MKKTILGALIALLVLALVFSPACISKATEPETTEPAREGFYRNTTYGFSISYPPEWIKEEIGQGGPLVIIRNPSNSGVVQVFIEYLPETMTPAEYAANAIESLEQGLADFETLSEGTINLGGELGYEQIFTGTESNTPLKAKLVSLVRGSQAFAIMAASPKAIFDPQKDAFDKIIFSFRLEEPQPFDVSRQDSLILFDVGPITLDPALMRDTTSASYVQEIFSGLVTLDKELQVVPDIAEKWEISKDGKDYTFYLRRDVKFHNGRKVTANDFKYALERACDPATESKTAANYLGDIVGVKEKLFGKANEISGVKVINDYTLQITIDTPKAYFLAKLVHPAAFVVDRDNVKLGEEWWRKPNGTGPFKLKEWKKDELLVLERNALYHGELPRVQNVVFRLWGGIPMIMYETGEIDITYVSASNIERVLDPANPLNKELVTIPEFSLWYIGFNVTKPPFDDARVRQAFCHAVDKDKIIKLVLKDMVKRADGILPPGMPGYNEGIKGLDFDPEKAKELIRQSKYRSVANLPSITLTAAGRGEVSPVNEAIIDMWRQNLGVEAEVRQIEPETYPYVLKGEKDEIFEIGWVADYPDPQNFLDVLFHSSSEDNAGEYSNPELDALLESAREEMDTATRLSMYQEIEQMLVDDAACLPLFFSVNYILVKPYVKGFVPAPMPIP
;
A
#
# COMPACT_ATOMS: atom_id res chain seq x y z
N MET A 1 -15.94 -0.94 23.20
CA MET A 1 -17.21 -0.67 22.48
C MET A 1 -16.87 -0.49 21.01
N LYS A 2 -16.76 -1.60 20.26
CA LYS A 2 -16.54 -1.56 18.81
C LYS A 2 -17.92 -1.58 18.15
N LYS A 3 -18.36 -0.43 17.64
CA LYS A 3 -19.63 -0.29 16.92
C LYS A 3 -19.45 -0.83 15.49
N THR A 4 -20.39 -1.62 14.98
CA THR A 4 -20.46 -1.98 13.57
C THR A 4 -20.99 -0.81 12.76
N ILE A 5 -20.14 -0.21 11.93
CA ILE A 5 -20.46 0.94 11.05
C ILE A 5 -21.65 0.61 10.14
N LEU A 6 -21.80 -0.67 9.76
CA LEU A 6 -22.86 -1.11 8.86
C LEU A 6 -24.26 -0.98 9.47
N GLY A 7 -24.45 -1.21 10.77
CA GLY A 7 -25.79 -1.11 11.38
C GLY A 7 -26.37 0.32 11.34
N ALA A 8 -25.51 1.33 11.50
CA ALA A 8 -25.89 2.73 11.31
C ALA A 8 -26.16 3.06 9.83
N LEU A 9 -25.38 2.48 8.91
CA LEU A 9 -25.58 2.61 7.47
C LEU A 9 -26.89 1.94 6.99
N ILE A 10 -27.20 0.74 7.51
CA ILE A 10 -28.43 0.01 7.23
C ILE A 10 -29.61 0.87 7.66
N ALA A 11 -29.57 1.45 8.86
CA ALA A 11 -30.59 2.40 9.29
C ALA A 11 -30.73 3.56 8.28
N LEU A 12 -29.63 4.26 7.96
CA LEU A 12 -29.59 5.38 7.00
C LEU A 12 -30.06 5.04 5.57
N LEU A 13 -29.87 3.80 5.12
CA LEU A 13 -30.24 3.36 3.78
C LEU A 13 -31.68 2.83 3.72
N VAL A 14 -32.19 2.25 4.80
CA VAL A 14 -33.64 2.03 4.98
C VAL A 14 -34.35 3.39 4.91
N LEU A 15 -33.79 4.38 5.62
CA LEU A 15 -34.24 5.78 5.67
C LEU A 15 -34.36 6.43 4.28
N ALA A 16 -33.33 6.31 3.45
CA ALA A 16 -33.28 7.00 2.16
C ALA A 16 -34.14 6.36 1.05
N LEU A 17 -34.40 5.06 1.10
CA LEU A 17 -34.83 4.30 -0.10
C LEU A 17 -36.27 3.78 -0.04
N VAL A 18 -36.86 3.65 1.15
CA VAL A 18 -38.30 3.39 1.30
C VAL A 18 -39.11 4.68 1.08
N PHE A 19 -38.49 5.86 1.24
CA PHE A 19 -39.20 7.14 1.34
C PHE A 19 -38.75 8.26 0.37
N SER A 20 -37.73 8.06 -0.47
CA SER A 20 -37.32 9.11 -1.43
C SER A 20 -38.20 9.15 -2.70
N PRO A 21 -38.85 10.29 -3.02
CA PRO A 21 -39.66 10.44 -4.24
C PRO A 21 -38.86 10.63 -5.54
N ALA A 22 -37.51 10.64 -5.49
CA ALA A 22 -36.68 11.25 -6.53
C ALA A 22 -36.02 10.30 -7.55
N CYS A 23 -36.17 8.97 -7.46
CA CYS A 23 -35.67 8.05 -8.49
C CYS A 23 -36.79 7.64 -9.47
N ILE A 24 -37.36 8.62 -10.17
CA ILE A 24 -38.23 8.37 -11.33
C ILE A 24 -37.35 8.54 -12.58
N SER A 25 -36.65 7.48 -12.99
CA SER A 25 -36.06 7.42 -14.34
C SER A 25 -36.87 6.46 -15.20
N LYS A 26 -37.20 6.91 -16.42
CA LYS A 26 -38.19 6.34 -17.34
C LYS A 26 -37.92 4.86 -17.64
N ALA A 27 -38.85 3.99 -17.23
CA ALA A 27 -38.97 2.65 -17.77
C ALA A 27 -39.51 2.74 -19.22
N THR A 28 -38.76 2.23 -20.19
CA THR A 28 -39.29 1.83 -21.50
C THR A 28 -39.84 0.42 -21.39
N GLU A 29 -41.11 0.24 -21.74
CA GLU A 29 -41.77 -1.07 -21.82
C GLU A 29 -41.10 -1.97 -22.87
N PRO A 30 -40.84 -3.26 -22.56
CA PRO A 30 -40.63 -4.26 -23.59
C PRO A 30 -41.94 -5.01 -23.89
N GLU A 31 -42.40 -4.91 -25.13
CA GLU A 31 -43.27 -5.94 -25.72
C GLU A 31 -42.44 -7.21 -25.92
N THR A 32 -42.69 -8.28 -25.17
CA THR A 32 -42.45 -9.66 -25.67
C THR A 32 -43.29 -10.69 -24.92
N THR A 33 -43.86 -11.62 -25.69
CA THR A 33 -44.69 -12.76 -25.29
C THR A 33 -43.86 -14.04 -25.05
N GLU A 34 -42.82 -13.95 -24.20
CA GLU A 34 -42.17 -15.13 -23.61
C GLU A 34 -42.62 -15.31 -22.15
N PRO A 35 -42.73 -16.55 -21.62
CA PRO A 35 -43.02 -16.75 -20.20
C PRO A 35 -41.95 -16.04 -19.36
N ALA A 36 -42.39 -15.17 -18.45
CA ALA A 36 -41.53 -14.34 -17.63
C ALA A 36 -40.54 -15.22 -16.85
N ARG A 37 -39.25 -15.18 -17.23
CA ARG A 37 -38.18 -15.88 -16.52
C ARG A 37 -37.96 -15.16 -15.19
N GLU A 38 -37.85 -15.91 -14.09
CA GLU A 38 -37.50 -15.34 -12.78
C GLU A 38 -36.26 -14.42 -12.92
N GLY A 39 -36.31 -13.27 -12.27
CA GLY A 39 -35.17 -12.40 -12.14
C GLY A 39 -34.07 -13.10 -11.35
N PHE A 40 -32.81 -12.88 -11.74
CA PHE A 40 -31.66 -13.53 -11.12
C PHE A 40 -30.51 -12.54 -11.01
N TYR A 41 -29.91 -12.45 -9.82
CA TYR A 41 -28.70 -11.69 -9.57
C TYR A 41 -27.61 -12.62 -9.03
N ARG A 42 -26.40 -12.43 -9.55
CA ARG A 42 -25.20 -13.12 -9.10
C ARG A 42 -24.09 -12.10 -8.91
N ASN A 43 -23.48 -12.09 -7.74
CA ASN A 43 -22.28 -11.32 -7.44
C ASN A 43 -21.11 -12.30 -7.34
N THR A 44 -20.24 -12.30 -8.34
CA THR A 44 -19.10 -13.21 -8.39
C THR A 44 -17.95 -12.75 -7.49
N THR A 45 -17.78 -11.44 -7.28
CA THR A 45 -16.75 -10.88 -6.37
C THR A 45 -16.90 -11.38 -4.94
N TYR A 46 -18.12 -11.34 -4.41
CA TYR A 46 -18.43 -11.76 -3.04
C TYR A 46 -19.09 -13.13 -3.00
N GLY A 47 -19.21 -13.84 -4.13
CA GLY A 47 -19.71 -15.22 -4.20
C GLY A 47 -21.09 -15.40 -3.58
N PHE A 48 -22.12 -14.78 -4.16
CA PHE A 48 -23.51 -15.10 -3.82
C PHE A 48 -24.45 -14.91 -5.01
N SER A 49 -25.62 -15.54 -4.93
CA SER A 49 -26.73 -15.31 -5.85
C SER A 49 -28.05 -15.16 -5.12
N ILE A 50 -29.01 -14.51 -5.78
CA ILE A 50 -30.37 -14.31 -5.29
C ILE A 50 -31.34 -14.19 -6.47
N SER A 51 -32.46 -14.89 -6.40
CA SER A 51 -33.56 -14.82 -7.37
C SER A 51 -34.65 -13.88 -6.88
N TYR A 52 -35.39 -13.31 -7.82
CA TYR A 52 -36.50 -12.41 -7.52
C TYR A 52 -37.62 -12.51 -8.56
N PRO A 53 -38.86 -12.13 -8.18
CA PRO A 53 -39.96 -12.17 -9.13
C PRO A 53 -39.67 -11.30 -10.37
N PRO A 54 -40.07 -11.74 -11.57
CA PRO A 54 -39.73 -11.07 -12.82
C PRO A 54 -40.20 -9.61 -12.90
N GLU A 55 -41.25 -9.25 -12.16
CA GLU A 55 -41.77 -7.90 -12.09
C GLU A 55 -40.98 -6.98 -11.15
N TRP A 56 -40.11 -7.51 -10.30
CA TRP A 56 -39.29 -6.72 -9.38
C TRP A 56 -38.05 -6.18 -10.09
N ILE A 57 -37.62 -4.99 -9.69
CA ILE A 57 -36.52 -4.26 -10.31
C ILE A 57 -35.27 -4.42 -9.45
N LYS A 58 -34.16 -4.79 -10.09
CA LYS A 58 -32.83 -4.88 -9.47
C LYS A 58 -32.06 -3.58 -9.69
N GLU A 59 -31.44 -3.06 -8.64
CA GLU A 59 -30.55 -1.90 -8.65
C GLU A 59 -29.22 -2.23 -7.94
N GLU A 60 -28.11 -1.70 -8.44
CA GLU A 60 -26.79 -1.76 -7.81
C GLU A 60 -26.33 -0.33 -7.50
N ILE A 61 -25.97 -0.05 -6.25
CA ILE A 61 -25.65 1.31 -5.78
C ILE A 61 -24.14 1.60 -5.79
N GLY A 62 -23.29 0.56 -5.87
CA GLY A 62 -21.84 0.71 -5.77
C GLY A 62 -21.36 0.83 -4.32
N GLN A 63 -20.26 1.56 -4.09
CA GLN A 63 -19.60 1.63 -2.78
C GLN A 63 -20.42 2.30 -1.69
N GLY A 64 -20.27 1.79 -0.46
CA GLY A 64 -20.89 2.36 0.74
C GLY A 64 -22.40 2.12 0.85
N GLY A 65 -22.97 1.21 0.05
CA GLY A 65 -24.37 0.85 0.06
C GLY A 65 -24.60 -0.67 -0.01
N PRO A 66 -25.86 -1.13 -0.14
CA PRO A 66 -26.13 -2.54 -0.38
C PRO A 66 -25.51 -2.99 -1.72
N LEU A 67 -25.00 -4.21 -1.75
CA LEU A 67 -24.46 -4.84 -2.95
C LEU A 67 -25.53 -4.99 -4.04
N VAL A 68 -26.79 -5.19 -3.63
CA VAL A 68 -27.94 -5.21 -4.52
C VAL A 68 -29.20 -4.78 -3.77
N ILE A 69 -30.09 -4.10 -4.48
CA ILE A 69 -31.45 -3.80 -4.07
C ILE A 69 -32.42 -4.43 -5.05
N ILE A 70 -33.46 -5.07 -4.53
CA ILE A 70 -34.54 -5.67 -5.29
C ILE A 70 -35.84 -5.02 -4.81
N ARG A 71 -36.49 -4.27 -5.71
CA ARG A 71 -37.67 -3.46 -5.39
C ARG A 71 -38.91 -4.00 -6.05
N ASN A 72 -40.03 -3.94 -5.34
CA ASN A 72 -41.32 -4.22 -5.96
C ASN A 72 -41.72 -3.08 -6.95
N PRO A 73 -42.61 -3.34 -7.92
CA PRO A 73 -43.06 -2.33 -8.90
C PRO A 73 -43.64 -1.06 -8.28
N SER A 74 -44.28 -1.17 -7.11
CA SER A 74 -44.89 -0.05 -6.40
C SER A 74 -43.91 0.77 -5.57
N ASN A 75 -42.62 0.41 -5.56
CA ASN A 75 -41.56 0.97 -4.74
C ASN A 75 -41.90 1.07 -3.24
N SER A 76 -42.72 0.14 -2.74
CA SER A 76 -43.23 0.11 -1.36
C SER A 76 -42.59 -0.98 -0.51
N GLY A 77 -41.78 -1.85 -1.12
CA GLY A 77 -41.11 -2.95 -0.46
C GLY A 77 -39.79 -3.24 -1.15
N VAL A 78 -38.75 -3.49 -0.36
CA VAL A 78 -37.37 -3.68 -0.84
C VAL A 78 -36.73 -4.88 -0.16
N VAL A 79 -35.87 -5.59 -0.89
CA VAL A 79 -34.89 -6.52 -0.34
C VAL A 79 -33.50 -6.01 -0.66
N GLN A 80 -32.64 -5.92 0.35
CA GLN A 80 -31.28 -5.41 0.25
C GLN A 80 -30.29 -6.45 0.76
N VAL A 81 -29.16 -6.59 0.07
CA VAL A 81 -28.04 -7.43 0.54
C VAL A 81 -26.87 -6.54 0.88
N PHE A 82 -26.37 -6.64 2.11
CA PHE A 82 -25.19 -5.96 2.59
C PHE A 82 -24.08 -6.98 2.88
N ILE A 83 -22.84 -6.50 2.85
CA ILE A 83 -21.67 -7.25 3.31
C ILE A 83 -20.87 -6.41 4.30
N GLU A 84 -20.34 -7.04 5.33
CA GLU A 84 -19.39 -6.44 6.27
C GLU A 84 -18.22 -7.39 6.50
N TYR A 85 -17.02 -6.82 6.64
CA TYR A 85 -15.87 -7.56 7.14
C TYR A 85 -15.85 -7.48 8.67
N LEU A 86 -15.87 -8.64 9.30
CA LEU A 86 -15.95 -8.78 10.73
C LEU A 86 -14.59 -8.45 11.39
N PRO A 87 -14.60 -7.72 12.52
CA PRO A 87 -13.38 -7.37 13.24
C PRO A 87 -12.82 -8.54 14.08
N GLU A 88 -13.58 -9.63 14.19
CA GLU A 88 -13.25 -10.88 14.87
C GLU A 88 -14.16 -12.00 14.32
N THR A 89 -13.83 -13.26 14.58
CA THR A 89 -14.70 -14.37 14.18
C THR A 89 -16.00 -14.33 15.00
N MET A 90 -17.15 -14.33 14.33
CA MET A 90 -18.46 -14.27 14.97
C MET A 90 -19.41 -15.33 14.41
N THR A 91 -20.38 -15.75 15.21
CA THR A 91 -21.53 -16.52 14.75
C THR A 91 -22.58 -15.63 14.08
N PRO A 92 -23.47 -16.17 13.24
CA PRO A 92 -24.59 -15.40 12.67
C PRO A 92 -25.46 -14.72 13.73
N ALA A 93 -25.65 -15.35 14.90
CA ALA A 93 -26.45 -14.80 15.99
C ALA A 93 -25.76 -13.59 16.67
N GLU A 94 -24.46 -13.68 16.94
CA GLU A 94 -23.70 -12.56 17.51
C GLU A 94 -23.65 -11.37 16.55
N TYR A 95 -23.47 -11.62 15.25
CA TYR A 95 -23.52 -10.57 14.24
C TYR A 95 -24.90 -9.91 14.18
N ALA A 96 -25.97 -10.72 14.17
CA ALA A 96 -27.34 -10.23 14.15
C ALA A 96 -27.69 -9.37 15.38
N ALA A 97 -27.22 -9.77 16.57
CA ALA A 97 -27.38 -8.98 17.79
C ALA A 97 -26.74 -7.58 17.67
N ASN A 98 -25.51 -7.49 17.16
CA ASN A 98 -24.83 -6.21 16.95
C ASN A 98 -25.53 -5.34 15.90
N ALA A 99 -26.03 -5.95 14.82
CA ALA A 99 -26.77 -5.25 13.79
C ALA A 99 -28.08 -4.65 14.34
N ILE A 100 -28.81 -5.40 15.19
CA ILE A 100 -30.05 -4.92 15.84
C ILE A 100 -29.78 -3.78 16.82
N GLU A 101 -28.74 -3.87 17.65
CA GLU A 101 -28.39 -2.78 18.58
C GLU A 101 -28.19 -1.45 17.84
N SER A 102 -27.58 -1.51 16.65
CA SER A 102 -27.38 -0.34 15.80
C SER A 102 -28.68 0.17 15.17
N LEU A 103 -29.58 -0.73 14.76
CA LEU A 103 -30.89 -0.40 14.21
C LEU A 103 -31.83 0.21 15.26
N GLU A 104 -31.81 -0.30 16.49
CA GLU A 104 -32.56 0.22 17.64
C GLU A 104 -32.20 1.69 17.93
N GLN A 105 -30.92 2.06 17.75
CA GLN A 105 -30.48 3.46 17.91
C GLN A 105 -30.95 4.39 16.77
N GLY A 106 -31.22 3.83 15.59
CA GLY A 106 -31.62 4.59 14.39
C GLY A 106 -33.13 4.74 14.19
N LEU A 107 -33.95 3.93 14.89
CA LEU A 107 -35.40 3.87 14.71
C LEU A 107 -36.13 4.19 16.02
N ALA A 108 -37.22 4.97 15.93
CA ALA A 108 -38.12 5.17 17.07
C ALA A 108 -39.04 3.94 17.26
N ASP A 109 -39.61 3.75 18.46
CA ASP A 109 -40.57 2.67 18.76
C ASP A 109 -40.10 1.26 18.31
N PHE A 110 -38.80 1.00 18.43
CA PHE A 110 -38.20 -0.25 17.97
C PHE A 110 -38.70 -1.43 18.81
N GLU A 111 -39.12 -2.51 18.15
CA GLU A 111 -39.59 -3.74 18.81
C GLU A 111 -39.19 -4.97 17.98
N THR A 112 -38.43 -5.88 18.57
CA THR A 112 -38.16 -7.21 17.99
C THR A 112 -39.37 -8.12 18.22
N LEU A 113 -39.97 -8.62 17.14
CA LEU A 113 -41.16 -9.46 17.16
C LEU A 113 -40.83 -10.96 17.25
N SER A 114 -39.75 -11.39 16.58
CA SER A 114 -39.30 -12.78 16.61
C SER A 114 -37.84 -12.88 16.20
N GLU A 115 -37.14 -13.86 16.74
CA GLU A 115 -35.77 -14.20 16.33
C GLU A 115 -35.49 -15.69 16.44
N GLY A 116 -34.52 -16.18 15.68
CA GLY A 116 -34.07 -17.56 15.77
C GLY A 116 -33.17 -18.01 14.64
N THR A 117 -32.62 -19.20 14.79
CA THR A 117 -31.77 -19.84 13.79
C THR A 117 -32.59 -20.25 12.56
N ILE A 118 -32.02 -20.04 11.38
CA ILE A 118 -32.58 -20.43 10.08
C ILE A 118 -31.52 -21.18 9.26
N ASN A 119 -31.96 -22.05 8.34
CA ASN A 119 -31.07 -22.60 7.32
C ASN A 119 -31.39 -21.93 5.98
N LEU A 120 -30.39 -21.27 5.39
CA LEU A 120 -30.52 -20.59 4.11
C LEU A 120 -29.61 -21.25 3.08
N GLY A 121 -30.19 -22.09 2.22
CA GLY A 121 -29.44 -22.73 1.14
C GLY A 121 -28.34 -23.69 1.60
N GLY A 122 -28.46 -24.27 2.80
CA GLY A 122 -27.44 -25.13 3.41
C GLY A 122 -26.62 -24.44 4.50
N GLU A 123 -26.65 -23.10 4.54
CA GLU A 123 -25.87 -22.29 5.47
C GLU A 123 -26.65 -21.99 6.76
N LEU A 124 -25.93 -21.95 7.88
CA LEU A 124 -26.49 -21.52 9.16
C LEU A 124 -26.68 -20.00 9.14
N GLY A 125 -27.91 -19.54 9.34
CA GLY A 125 -28.23 -18.13 9.48
C GLY A 125 -28.98 -17.82 10.76
N TYR A 126 -29.18 -16.54 11.01
CA TYR A 126 -30.01 -16.02 12.10
C TYR A 126 -31.02 -15.03 11.55
N GLU A 127 -32.30 -15.27 11.81
CA GLU A 127 -33.41 -14.44 11.38
C GLU A 127 -33.90 -13.58 12.53
N GLN A 128 -34.20 -12.31 12.25
CA GLN A 128 -34.86 -11.38 13.17
C GLN A 128 -35.95 -10.60 12.43
N ILE A 129 -37.15 -10.53 13.00
CA ILE A 129 -38.25 -9.71 12.51
C ILE A 129 -38.51 -8.62 13.54
N PHE A 130 -38.57 -7.38 13.11
CA PHE A 130 -38.76 -6.23 13.98
C PHE A 130 -39.64 -5.17 13.35
N THR A 131 -40.13 -4.25 14.19
CA THR A 131 -40.80 -3.02 13.78
C THR A 131 -40.07 -1.81 14.33
N GLY A 132 -40.26 -0.67 13.69
CA GLY A 132 -39.81 0.63 14.17
C GLY A 132 -40.58 1.74 13.47
N THR A 133 -40.30 2.98 13.83
CA THR A 133 -40.88 4.18 13.27
C THR A 133 -39.77 5.07 12.74
N GLU A 134 -39.94 5.54 11.52
CA GLU A 134 -38.96 6.36 10.84
C GLU A 134 -39.65 7.52 10.13
N SER A 135 -39.23 8.76 10.41
CA SER A 135 -39.88 9.97 9.85
C SER A 135 -41.42 9.97 9.97
N ASN A 136 -41.95 9.47 11.09
CA ASN A 136 -43.38 9.22 11.38
C ASN A 136 -44.07 8.10 10.58
N THR A 137 -43.32 7.26 9.87
CA THR A 137 -43.85 6.10 9.16
C THR A 137 -43.49 4.80 9.88
N PRO A 138 -44.48 4.02 10.36
CA PRO A 138 -44.23 2.70 10.92
C PRO A 138 -43.75 1.74 9.83
N LEU A 139 -42.62 1.07 10.09
CA LEU A 139 -42.04 0.04 9.24
C LEU A 139 -42.04 -1.33 9.92
N LYS A 140 -41.95 -2.37 9.09
CA LYS A 140 -41.68 -3.74 9.52
C LYS A 140 -40.59 -4.30 8.63
N ALA A 141 -39.65 -5.02 9.22
CA ALA A 141 -38.52 -5.57 8.50
C ALA A 141 -38.19 -6.99 8.98
N LYS A 142 -37.60 -7.75 8.09
CA LYS A 142 -37.01 -9.06 8.33
C LYS A 142 -35.54 -9.01 7.91
N LEU A 143 -34.65 -9.28 8.85
CA LEU A 143 -33.21 -9.36 8.66
C LEU A 143 -32.79 -10.83 8.78
N VAL A 144 -32.07 -11.32 7.78
CA VAL A 144 -31.38 -12.61 7.84
C VAL A 144 -29.88 -12.38 7.74
N SER A 145 -29.18 -12.84 8.77
CA SER A 145 -27.74 -12.73 8.94
C SER A 145 -27.05 -14.06 8.63
N LEU A 146 -25.99 -14.02 7.83
CA LEU A 146 -25.11 -15.15 7.52
C LEU A 146 -23.66 -14.75 7.76
N VAL A 147 -22.79 -15.70 8.11
CA VAL A 147 -21.35 -15.47 8.25
C VAL A 147 -20.58 -16.52 7.47
N ARG A 148 -19.62 -16.08 6.65
CA ARG A 148 -18.68 -16.94 5.92
C ARG A 148 -17.27 -16.38 6.07
N GLY A 149 -16.42 -17.08 6.82
CA GLY A 149 -15.06 -16.62 7.09
C GLY A 149 -15.06 -15.29 7.86
N SER A 150 -14.40 -14.28 7.30
CA SER A 150 -14.36 -12.92 7.83
C SER A 150 -15.52 -12.05 7.32
N GLN A 151 -16.42 -12.58 6.49
CA GLN A 151 -17.52 -11.82 5.89
C GLN A 151 -18.85 -12.14 6.57
N ALA A 152 -19.62 -11.11 6.89
CA ALA A 152 -21.02 -11.24 7.26
C ALA A 152 -21.91 -10.68 6.15
N PHE A 153 -23.01 -11.37 5.87
CA PHE A 153 -24.04 -10.95 4.93
C PHE A 153 -25.32 -10.64 5.69
N ALA A 154 -25.89 -9.46 5.45
CA ALA A 154 -27.18 -9.06 5.98
C ALA A 154 -28.18 -8.93 4.82
N ILE A 155 -29.19 -9.79 4.80
CA ILE A 155 -30.26 -9.80 3.79
C ILE A 155 -31.51 -9.25 4.47
N MET A 156 -31.91 -8.04 4.09
CA MET A 156 -32.99 -7.34 4.76
C MET A 156 -34.15 -7.07 3.81
N ALA A 157 -35.32 -7.58 4.16
CA ALA A 157 -36.59 -7.18 3.57
C ALA A 157 -37.25 -6.11 4.44
N ALA A 158 -37.66 -4.98 3.86
CA ALA A 158 -38.30 -3.89 4.58
C ALA A 158 -39.43 -3.24 3.76
N SER A 159 -40.47 -2.78 4.46
CA SER A 159 -41.57 -1.98 3.89
C SER A 159 -42.31 -1.21 4.99
N PRO A 160 -43.21 -0.27 4.64
CA PRO A 160 -44.20 0.22 5.59
C PRO A 160 -44.97 -0.95 6.24
N LYS A 161 -45.27 -0.83 7.54
CA LYS A 161 -45.86 -1.90 8.35
C LYS A 161 -47.16 -2.45 7.77
N ALA A 162 -47.97 -1.58 7.15
CA ALA A 162 -49.25 -1.95 6.53
C ALA A 162 -49.10 -2.83 5.27
N ILE A 163 -47.93 -2.84 4.64
CA ILE A 163 -47.68 -3.53 3.36
C ILE A 163 -46.82 -4.79 3.55
N PHE A 164 -46.10 -4.90 4.67
CA PHE A 164 -45.17 -6.00 4.90
C PHE A 164 -45.84 -7.37 4.91
N ASP A 165 -46.89 -7.54 5.72
CA ASP A 165 -47.58 -8.83 5.85
C ASP A 165 -48.24 -9.28 4.52
N PRO A 166 -48.90 -8.40 3.74
CA PRO A 166 -49.33 -8.72 2.39
C PRO A 166 -48.22 -9.15 1.42
N GLN A 167 -46.97 -8.71 1.63
CA GLN A 167 -45.83 -9.04 0.76
C GLN A 167 -44.88 -10.10 1.34
N LYS A 168 -45.18 -10.63 2.52
CA LYS A 168 -44.31 -11.55 3.26
C LYS A 168 -43.87 -12.75 2.42
N ASP A 169 -44.79 -13.37 1.68
CA ASP A 169 -44.46 -14.53 0.84
C ASP A 169 -43.48 -14.19 -0.29
N ALA A 170 -43.55 -12.97 -0.83
CA ALA A 170 -42.62 -12.51 -1.85
C ALA A 170 -41.23 -12.25 -1.24
N PHE A 171 -41.18 -11.57 -0.08
CA PHE A 171 -39.93 -11.36 0.66
C PHE A 171 -39.27 -12.67 1.05
N ASP A 172 -40.05 -13.61 1.61
CA ASP A 172 -39.54 -14.92 1.98
C ASP A 172 -39.00 -15.65 0.76
N LYS A 173 -39.71 -15.68 -0.38
CA LYS A 173 -39.19 -16.31 -1.62
C LYS A 173 -37.85 -15.72 -2.06
N ILE A 174 -37.72 -14.38 -2.04
CA ILE A 174 -36.46 -13.71 -2.41
C ILE A 174 -35.35 -14.10 -1.42
N ILE A 175 -35.58 -13.96 -0.11
CA ILE A 175 -34.60 -14.29 0.93
C ILE A 175 -34.19 -15.77 0.84
N PHE A 176 -35.15 -16.69 0.77
CA PHE A 176 -34.92 -18.14 0.68
C PHE A 176 -34.28 -18.58 -0.64
N SER A 177 -34.21 -17.71 -1.65
CA SER A 177 -33.44 -17.97 -2.87
C SER A 177 -31.95 -17.63 -2.73
N PHE A 178 -31.55 -16.89 -1.69
CA PHE A 178 -30.16 -16.50 -1.50
C PHE A 178 -29.26 -17.73 -1.32
N ARG A 179 -28.16 -17.77 -2.07
CA ARG A 179 -27.14 -18.82 -1.98
C ARG A 179 -25.78 -18.17 -1.84
N LEU A 180 -24.98 -18.66 -0.90
CA LEU A 180 -23.54 -18.43 -0.94
C LEU A 180 -22.92 -19.34 -1.98
N GLU A 181 -21.99 -18.80 -2.73
CA GLU A 181 -21.23 -19.48 -3.77
C GLU A 181 -19.73 -19.22 -3.56
N GLU A 182 -18.87 -19.97 -4.23
CA GLU A 182 -17.44 -19.69 -4.19
C GLU A 182 -17.15 -18.34 -4.89
N PRO A 183 -16.45 -17.39 -4.24
CA PRO A 183 -16.07 -16.14 -4.87
C PRO A 183 -15.20 -16.37 -6.11
N GLN A 184 -15.60 -15.76 -7.23
CA GLN A 184 -14.89 -15.76 -8.51
C GLN A 184 -14.75 -14.34 -9.04
N PRO A 185 -13.93 -13.50 -8.38
CA PRO A 185 -13.76 -12.11 -8.78
C PRO A 185 -13.30 -12.00 -10.24
N PHE A 186 -14.09 -11.32 -11.08
CA PHE A 186 -13.83 -11.19 -12.53
C PHE A 186 -13.64 -12.54 -13.25
N ASP A 187 -14.43 -13.53 -12.85
CA ASP A 187 -14.41 -14.90 -13.39
C ASP A 187 -13.06 -15.60 -13.21
N VAL A 188 -12.31 -15.19 -12.18
CA VAL A 188 -11.05 -15.82 -11.79
C VAL A 188 -11.29 -16.88 -10.73
N SER A 189 -10.79 -18.09 -10.98
CA SER A 189 -10.83 -19.21 -10.05
C SER A 189 -9.87 -19.00 -8.87
N ARG A 190 -10.33 -19.28 -7.64
CA ARG A 190 -9.50 -19.29 -6.43
C ARG A 190 -8.30 -20.23 -6.55
N GLN A 191 -8.48 -21.39 -7.18
CA GLN A 191 -7.45 -22.44 -7.28
C GLN A 191 -6.29 -22.06 -8.21
N ASP A 192 -6.56 -21.17 -9.18
CA ASP A 192 -5.57 -20.71 -10.16
C ASP A 192 -4.90 -19.39 -9.75
N SER A 193 -5.18 -18.91 -8.54
CA SER A 193 -4.87 -17.54 -8.12
C SER A 193 -4.14 -17.48 -6.79
N LEU A 194 -3.18 -16.56 -6.72
CA LEU A 194 -2.67 -16.05 -5.46
C LEU A 194 -3.58 -14.90 -5.00
N ILE A 195 -4.15 -14.98 -3.80
CA ILE A 195 -4.99 -13.91 -3.24
C ILE A 195 -4.26 -13.21 -2.12
N LEU A 196 -4.11 -11.90 -2.26
CA LEU A 196 -3.39 -11.02 -1.35
C LEU A 196 -4.34 -9.94 -0.81
N PHE A 197 -4.00 -9.38 0.34
CA PHE A 197 -4.62 -8.17 0.86
C PHE A 197 -3.72 -6.96 0.55
N ASP A 198 -4.34 -5.83 0.21
CA ASP A 198 -3.64 -4.55 0.06
C ASP A 198 -4.63 -3.37 0.26
N VAL A 199 -4.13 -2.14 0.16
CA VAL A 199 -4.90 -0.90 0.05
C VAL A 199 -4.95 -0.38 -1.40
N GLY A 200 -4.07 -0.91 -2.26
CA GLY A 200 -4.04 -0.64 -3.70
C GLY A 200 -3.09 0.51 -4.08
N PRO A 201 -2.73 0.61 -5.38
CA PRO A 201 -1.76 1.59 -5.84
C PRO A 201 -2.37 3.00 -5.90
N ILE A 202 -1.54 4.01 -5.64
CA ILE A 202 -1.89 5.42 -5.91
C ILE A 202 -1.83 5.68 -7.41
N THR A 203 -0.81 5.11 -8.07
CA THR A 203 -0.60 5.18 -9.51
C THR A 203 0.02 3.88 -10.03
N LEU A 204 -0.27 3.54 -11.29
CA LEU A 204 0.43 2.47 -12.02
C LEU A 204 1.38 3.04 -13.09
N ASP A 205 1.65 4.35 -13.06
CA ASP A 205 2.59 5.00 -13.96
C ASP A 205 4.03 4.87 -13.43
N PRO A 206 4.94 4.17 -14.13
CA PRO A 206 6.30 3.94 -13.65
C PRO A 206 7.09 5.23 -13.36
N ALA A 207 6.78 6.33 -14.06
CA ALA A 207 7.48 7.62 -13.87
C ALA A 207 6.99 8.43 -12.66
N LEU A 208 5.79 8.13 -12.13
CA LEU A 208 5.14 8.89 -11.06
C LEU A 208 5.11 8.15 -9.71
N MET A 209 5.39 6.84 -9.72
CA MET A 209 5.44 6.02 -8.54
C MET A 209 6.57 6.48 -7.58
N ARG A 210 6.24 6.57 -6.29
CA ARG A 210 7.17 6.95 -5.19
C ARG A 210 7.02 6.10 -3.93
N ASP A 211 5.96 5.31 -3.85
CA ASP A 211 5.60 4.53 -2.68
C ASP A 211 5.76 3.03 -2.98
N THR A 212 6.07 2.26 -1.92
CA THR A 212 6.28 0.81 -2.01
C THR A 212 5.03 0.06 -2.45
N THR A 213 3.83 0.56 -2.08
CA THR A 213 2.56 -0.03 -2.49
C THR A 213 2.43 -0.01 -4.01
N SER A 214 2.49 1.17 -4.64
CA SER A 214 2.45 1.31 -6.09
C SER A 214 3.59 0.56 -6.79
N ALA A 215 4.81 0.56 -6.23
CA ALA A 215 5.95 -0.15 -6.79
C ALA A 215 5.69 -1.65 -6.99
N SER A 216 5.04 -2.30 -6.01
CA SER A 216 4.72 -3.73 -6.05
C SER A 216 3.83 -4.14 -7.22
N TYR A 217 2.94 -3.25 -7.68
CA TYR A 217 2.12 -3.50 -8.88
C TYR A 217 2.86 -3.16 -10.16
N VAL A 218 3.62 -2.05 -10.16
CA VAL A 218 4.33 -1.56 -11.34
C VAL A 218 5.40 -2.58 -11.77
N GLN A 219 6.12 -3.18 -10.83
CA GLN A 219 7.13 -4.21 -11.11
C GLN A 219 6.55 -5.47 -11.76
N GLU A 220 5.31 -5.84 -11.42
CA GLU A 220 4.63 -6.98 -12.03
C GLU A 220 4.06 -6.68 -13.43
N ILE A 221 3.80 -5.41 -13.74
CA ILE A 221 3.15 -4.97 -14.99
C ILE A 221 4.16 -4.51 -16.05
N PHE A 222 5.31 -3.99 -15.65
CA PHE A 222 6.32 -3.38 -16.51
C PHE A 222 7.70 -3.99 -16.27
N SER A 223 8.55 -3.97 -17.30
CA SER A 223 9.92 -4.50 -17.22
C SER A 223 10.97 -3.46 -17.61
N GLY A 224 12.19 -3.66 -17.12
CA GLY A 224 13.33 -2.77 -17.29
C GLY A 224 14.39 -3.30 -18.25
N LEU A 225 15.52 -2.60 -18.35
CA LEU A 225 16.70 -3.12 -19.07
C LEU A 225 17.31 -4.31 -18.32
N VAL A 226 17.33 -4.22 -16.99
CA VAL A 226 17.92 -5.18 -16.05
C VAL A 226 16.96 -5.39 -14.88
N THR A 227 17.14 -6.50 -14.15
CA THR A 227 16.42 -6.80 -12.90
C THR A 227 17.40 -7.30 -11.83
N LEU A 228 16.89 -7.71 -10.66
CA LEU A 228 17.66 -8.35 -9.59
C LEU A 228 17.40 -9.86 -9.55
N ASP A 229 18.42 -10.65 -9.24
CA ASP A 229 18.24 -12.05 -8.85
C ASP A 229 17.98 -12.19 -7.35
N LYS A 230 17.85 -13.45 -6.88
CA LYS A 230 17.54 -13.77 -5.48
C LYS A 230 18.69 -13.45 -4.52
N GLU A 231 19.88 -13.28 -5.08
CA GLU A 231 21.10 -12.87 -4.41
C GLU A 231 21.31 -11.34 -4.51
N LEU A 232 20.29 -10.61 -4.97
CA LEU A 232 20.26 -9.17 -5.16
C LEU A 232 21.34 -8.66 -6.12
N GLN A 233 21.77 -9.48 -7.07
CA GLN A 233 22.70 -9.08 -8.12
C GLN A 233 21.93 -8.57 -9.33
N VAL A 234 22.47 -7.53 -9.98
CA VAL A 234 21.91 -7.04 -11.24
C VAL A 234 22.12 -8.08 -12.34
N VAL A 235 21.02 -8.53 -12.94
CA VAL A 235 20.99 -9.52 -14.02
C VAL A 235 20.20 -9.03 -15.26
N PRO A 236 20.40 -9.64 -16.44
CA PRO A 236 19.63 -9.33 -17.65
C PRO A 236 18.10 -9.41 -17.46
N ASP A 237 17.39 -8.46 -18.07
CA ASP A 237 15.93 -8.51 -18.27
C ASP A 237 15.59 -8.32 -19.77
N ILE A 238 15.09 -7.15 -20.20
CA ILE A 238 14.87 -6.86 -21.62
C ILE A 238 16.20 -6.70 -22.37
N ALA A 239 17.26 -6.21 -21.71
CA ALA A 239 18.60 -6.28 -22.26
C ALA A 239 19.18 -7.68 -22.00
N GLU A 240 19.47 -8.44 -23.06
CA GLU A 240 20.04 -9.79 -22.93
C GLU A 240 21.47 -9.76 -22.40
N LYS A 241 22.17 -8.65 -22.65
CA LYS A 241 23.51 -8.33 -22.16
C LYS A 241 23.79 -6.84 -22.31
N TRP A 242 24.87 -6.37 -21.69
CA TRP A 242 25.41 -5.03 -21.88
C TRP A 242 26.94 -5.06 -21.94
N GLU A 243 27.51 -4.01 -22.51
CA GLU A 243 28.95 -3.73 -22.52
C GLU A 243 29.20 -2.37 -21.88
N ILE A 244 30.21 -2.30 -21.01
CA ILE A 244 30.66 -1.06 -20.37
C ILE A 244 31.98 -0.64 -21.01
N SER A 245 32.10 0.63 -21.39
CA SER A 245 33.34 1.18 -21.93
C SER A 245 34.48 1.10 -20.90
N LYS A 246 35.73 1.20 -21.39
CA LYS A 246 36.93 1.12 -20.53
C LYS A 246 37.01 2.23 -19.49
N ASP A 247 36.42 3.39 -19.78
CA ASP A 247 36.34 4.52 -18.87
C ASP A 247 35.10 4.46 -17.98
N GLY A 248 34.26 3.42 -18.08
CA GLY A 248 33.13 3.19 -17.18
C GLY A 248 31.89 4.05 -17.42
N LYS A 249 31.82 4.78 -18.55
CA LYS A 249 30.78 5.79 -18.80
C LYS A 249 29.74 5.41 -19.85
N ASP A 250 30.11 4.63 -20.87
CA ASP A 250 29.18 4.21 -21.91
C ASP A 250 28.68 2.79 -21.64
N TYR A 251 27.37 2.65 -21.50
CA TYR A 251 26.66 1.39 -21.33
C TYR A 251 25.90 1.06 -22.61
N THR A 252 26.32 0.02 -23.31
CA THR A 252 25.65 -0.43 -24.55
C THR A 252 24.82 -1.66 -24.25
N PHE A 253 23.49 -1.49 -24.22
CA PHE A 253 22.51 -2.55 -23.99
C PHE A 253 22.08 -3.18 -25.30
N TYR A 254 22.12 -4.51 -25.35
CA TYR A 254 21.62 -5.31 -26.47
C TYR A 254 20.27 -5.86 -26.09
N LEU A 255 19.22 -5.42 -26.78
CA LEU A 255 17.85 -5.77 -26.43
C LEU A 255 17.46 -7.10 -27.06
N ARG A 256 16.70 -7.88 -26.29
CA ARG A 256 16.00 -9.06 -26.77
C ARG A 256 15.04 -8.70 -27.91
N ARG A 257 14.91 -9.59 -28.91
CA ARG A 257 14.08 -9.36 -30.12
C ARG A 257 12.67 -9.94 -30.02
N ASP A 258 12.41 -10.74 -29.00
CA ASP A 258 11.16 -11.45 -28.73
C ASP A 258 10.21 -10.67 -27.79
N VAL A 259 10.69 -9.59 -27.18
CA VAL A 259 9.92 -8.79 -26.20
C VAL A 259 8.78 -8.04 -26.86
N LYS A 260 7.61 -8.12 -26.22
CA LYS A 260 6.37 -7.48 -26.66
C LYS A 260 5.66 -6.81 -25.49
N PHE A 261 4.97 -5.72 -25.79
CA PHE A 261 3.96 -5.18 -24.91
C PHE A 261 2.75 -6.12 -24.82
N HIS A 262 1.87 -5.92 -23.83
CA HIS A 262 0.66 -6.75 -23.61
C HIS A 262 -0.25 -6.83 -24.86
N ASN A 263 -0.27 -5.81 -25.71
CA ASN A 263 -1.01 -5.80 -26.98
C ASN A 263 -0.31 -6.51 -28.15
N GLY A 264 0.90 -7.07 -27.94
CA GLY A 264 1.69 -7.77 -28.95
C GLY A 264 2.63 -6.90 -29.79
N ARG A 265 2.62 -5.56 -29.62
CA ARG A 265 3.58 -4.67 -30.26
C ARG A 265 4.98 -4.99 -29.76
N LYS A 266 5.95 -5.10 -30.67
CA LYS A 266 7.36 -5.34 -30.29
C LYS A 266 7.94 -4.13 -29.58
N VAL A 267 8.78 -4.40 -28.58
CA VAL A 267 9.61 -3.39 -27.91
C VAL A 267 10.86 -3.11 -28.74
N THR A 268 11.26 -1.85 -28.79
CA THR A 268 12.48 -1.38 -29.44
C THR A 268 13.25 -0.41 -28.53
N ALA A 269 14.50 -0.12 -28.88
CA ALA A 269 15.32 0.88 -28.20
C ALA A 269 14.70 2.29 -28.21
N ASN A 270 13.85 2.61 -29.20
CA ASN A 270 13.11 3.88 -29.23
C ASN A 270 12.05 3.96 -28.11
N ASP A 271 11.48 2.84 -27.67
CA ASP A 271 10.52 2.83 -26.56
C ASP A 271 11.21 3.17 -25.24
N PHE A 272 12.43 2.65 -25.01
CA PHE A 272 13.25 3.04 -23.86
C PHE A 272 13.66 4.50 -23.92
N LYS A 273 14.12 4.99 -25.08
CA LYS A 273 14.44 6.42 -25.23
C LYS A 273 13.23 7.29 -24.86
N TYR A 274 12.05 6.95 -25.38
CA TYR A 274 10.82 7.66 -25.05
C TYR A 274 10.49 7.59 -23.55
N ALA A 275 10.58 6.42 -22.92
CA ALA A 275 10.27 6.23 -21.51
C ALA A 275 11.17 7.09 -20.61
N LEU A 276 12.49 7.06 -20.83
CA LEU A 276 13.47 7.86 -20.10
C LEU A 276 13.24 9.36 -20.31
N GLU A 277 13.02 9.79 -21.56
CA GLU A 277 12.72 11.18 -21.88
C GLU A 277 11.43 11.67 -21.24
N ARG A 278 10.40 10.83 -21.19
CA ARG A 278 9.13 11.12 -20.53
C ARG A 278 9.32 11.23 -19.03
N ALA A 279 10.01 10.28 -18.40
CA ALA A 279 10.25 10.32 -16.96
C ALA A 279 10.95 11.61 -16.53
N CYS A 280 11.87 12.12 -17.36
CA CYS A 280 12.57 13.37 -17.13
C CYS A 280 11.86 14.62 -17.69
N ASP A 281 10.70 14.49 -18.34
CA ASP A 281 9.98 15.64 -18.88
C ASP A 281 9.33 16.44 -17.73
N PRO A 282 9.51 17.78 -17.66
CA PRO A 282 8.91 18.59 -16.61
C PRO A 282 7.39 18.44 -16.55
N ALA A 283 6.73 18.20 -17.69
CA ALA A 283 5.29 18.01 -17.75
C ALA A 283 4.82 16.67 -17.14
N THR A 284 5.72 15.70 -16.96
CA THR A 284 5.43 14.46 -16.26
C THR A 284 5.48 14.66 -14.74
N GLU A 285 6.18 15.68 -14.24
CA GLU A 285 6.31 15.96 -12.80
C GLU A 285 6.87 14.80 -11.96
N SER A 286 7.70 13.93 -12.56
CA SER A 286 8.37 12.85 -11.83
C SER A 286 9.22 13.40 -10.69
N LYS A 287 9.10 12.78 -9.51
CA LYS A 287 9.88 13.11 -8.32
C LYS A 287 10.98 12.09 -8.01
N THR A 288 11.13 11.09 -8.87
CA THR A 288 12.10 10.00 -8.74
C THR A 288 13.12 10.04 -9.88
N ALA A 289 12.75 10.55 -11.06
CA ALA A 289 13.65 10.61 -12.23
C ALA A 289 15.00 11.27 -11.93
N ALA A 290 15.04 12.35 -11.13
CA ALA A 290 16.30 12.99 -10.74
C ALA A 290 17.26 12.04 -10.02
N ASN A 291 16.75 11.20 -9.12
CA ASN A 291 17.59 10.33 -8.29
C ASN A 291 18.05 9.07 -9.03
N TYR A 292 17.20 8.49 -9.89
CA TYR A 292 17.51 7.24 -10.58
C TYR A 292 18.11 7.43 -11.97
N LEU A 293 17.78 8.52 -12.67
CA LEU A 293 18.25 8.78 -14.03
C LEU A 293 19.27 9.93 -14.09
N GLY A 294 19.47 10.67 -12.99
CA GLY A 294 20.30 11.89 -12.95
C GLY A 294 21.76 11.71 -13.35
N ASP A 295 22.30 10.49 -13.25
CA ASP A 295 23.68 10.16 -13.67
C ASP A 295 23.83 10.19 -15.21
N ILE A 296 22.73 10.08 -15.97
CA ILE A 296 22.74 10.07 -17.43
C ILE A 296 22.95 11.49 -17.96
N VAL A 297 23.93 11.65 -18.85
CA VAL A 297 24.25 12.94 -19.47
C VAL A 297 23.00 13.53 -20.16
N GLY A 298 22.67 14.78 -19.85
CA GLY A 298 21.50 15.47 -20.43
C GLY A 298 20.20 15.34 -19.62
N VAL A 299 20.13 14.47 -18.62
CA VAL A 299 18.91 14.34 -17.78
C VAL A 299 18.62 15.61 -17.01
N LYS A 300 19.65 16.25 -16.44
CA LYS A 300 19.51 17.52 -15.73
C LYS A 300 18.90 18.59 -16.62
N GLU A 301 19.39 18.74 -17.85
CA GLU A 301 18.87 19.70 -18.82
C GLU A 301 17.42 19.39 -19.20
N LYS A 302 17.07 18.11 -19.37
CA LYS A 302 15.71 17.67 -19.67
C LYS A 302 14.75 17.98 -18.51
N LEU A 303 15.11 17.63 -17.27
CA LEU A 303 14.34 17.91 -16.04
C LEU A 303 14.09 19.41 -15.82
N PHE A 304 15.03 20.27 -16.19
CA PHE A 304 14.86 21.72 -16.11
C PHE A 304 14.18 22.35 -17.32
N GLY A 305 13.68 21.55 -18.28
CA GLY A 305 13.06 22.04 -19.51
C GLY A 305 14.01 22.81 -20.44
N LYS A 306 15.33 22.60 -20.28
CA LYS A 306 16.39 23.24 -21.07
C LYS A 306 16.79 22.42 -22.30
N ALA A 307 16.36 21.16 -22.37
CA ALA A 307 16.57 20.27 -23.52
C ALA A 307 15.30 19.46 -23.81
N ASN A 308 15.06 19.16 -25.09
CA ASN A 308 13.93 18.33 -25.51
C ASN A 308 14.25 16.82 -25.45
N GLU A 309 15.52 16.47 -25.59
CA GLU A 309 16.03 15.10 -25.60
C GLU A 309 17.13 14.93 -24.54
N ILE A 310 17.34 13.70 -24.08
CA ILE A 310 18.46 13.34 -23.20
C ILE A 310 19.67 12.99 -24.09
N SER A 311 20.72 13.82 -24.05
CA SER A 311 21.88 13.69 -24.94
C SER A 311 22.69 12.41 -24.72
N GLY A 312 22.67 11.86 -23.51
CA GLY A 312 23.30 10.60 -23.15
C GLY A 312 22.52 9.35 -23.59
N VAL A 313 21.30 9.48 -24.11
CA VAL A 313 20.49 8.33 -24.58
C VAL A 313 20.48 8.26 -26.09
N LYS A 314 21.15 7.25 -26.63
CA LYS A 314 21.34 7.06 -28.07
C LYS A 314 20.80 5.71 -28.54
N VAL A 315 19.84 5.77 -29.46
CA VAL A 315 19.38 4.60 -30.20
C VAL A 315 20.35 4.33 -31.35
N ILE A 316 21.09 3.22 -31.27
CA ILE A 316 22.01 2.80 -32.35
C ILE A 316 21.24 2.09 -33.46
N ASN A 317 20.27 1.25 -33.08
CA ASN A 317 19.29 0.60 -33.94
C ASN A 317 18.13 0.09 -33.07
N ASP A 318 17.13 -0.57 -33.67
CA ASP A 318 15.92 -1.05 -32.98
C ASP A 318 16.18 -1.91 -31.74
N TYR A 319 17.34 -2.58 -31.63
CA TYR A 319 17.68 -3.50 -30.55
C TYR A 319 19.03 -3.17 -29.90
N THR A 320 19.50 -1.94 -30.02
CA THR A 320 20.74 -1.50 -29.37
C THR A 320 20.59 -0.08 -28.86
N LEU A 321 20.62 0.06 -27.53
CA LEU A 321 20.53 1.32 -26.82
C LEU A 321 21.87 1.60 -26.15
N GLN A 322 22.43 2.79 -26.36
CA GLN A 322 23.59 3.26 -25.64
C GLN A 322 23.15 4.34 -24.65
N ILE A 323 23.59 4.22 -23.40
CA ILE A 323 23.42 5.21 -22.34
C ILE A 323 24.79 5.67 -21.86
N THR A 324 25.04 6.98 -21.89
CA THR A 324 26.27 7.60 -21.39
C THR A 324 26.00 8.31 -20.07
N ILE A 325 26.77 7.98 -19.03
CA ILE A 325 26.74 8.65 -17.73
C ILE A 325 27.89 9.66 -17.58
N ASP A 326 27.75 10.59 -16.64
CA ASP A 326 28.67 11.72 -16.46
C ASP A 326 30.06 11.29 -15.94
N THR A 327 30.10 10.45 -14.92
CA THR A 327 31.30 9.83 -14.34
C THR A 327 31.06 8.34 -14.05
N PRO A 328 32.11 7.54 -13.87
CA PRO A 328 31.95 6.11 -13.62
C PRO A 328 31.22 5.90 -12.30
N LYS A 329 30.11 5.16 -12.30
CA LYS A 329 29.33 4.86 -11.09
C LYS A 329 29.14 3.35 -10.94
N ALA A 330 29.70 2.77 -9.88
CA ALA A 330 29.64 1.32 -9.64
C ALA A 330 28.20 0.78 -9.49
N TYR A 331 27.26 1.63 -9.05
CA TYR A 331 25.86 1.31 -8.79
C TYR A 331 24.91 1.64 -9.95
N PHE A 332 25.39 2.18 -11.08
CA PHE A 332 24.51 2.72 -12.13
C PHE A 332 23.49 1.69 -12.65
N LEU A 333 23.93 0.46 -12.91
CA LEU A 333 23.03 -0.61 -13.34
C LEU A 333 21.96 -0.92 -12.30
N ALA A 334 22.29 -0.83 -11.02
CA ALA A 334 21.35 -1.07 -9.93
C ALA A 334 20.26 0.01 -9.89
N LYS A 335 20.55 1.27 -10.24
CA LYS A 335 19.50 2.30 -10.40
C LYS A 335 18.51 2.00 -11.51
N LEU A 336 18.91 1.26 -12.55
CA LEU A 336 18.04 0.91 -13.68
C LEU A 336 17.02 -0.19 -13.35
N VAL A 337 17.09 -0.81 -12.16
CA VAL A 337 16.05 -1.73 -11.66
C VAL A 337 14.82 -0.96 -11.15
N HIS A 338 14.96 0.34 -10.89
CA HIS A 338 13.87 1.17 -10.41
C HIS A 338 12.87 1.47 -11.56
N PRO A 339 11.54 1.42 -11.32
CA PRO A 339 10.54 1.60 -12.37
C PRO A 339 10.58 2.92 -13.16
N ALA A 340 11.22 3.97 -12.64
CA ALA A 340 11.48 5.18 -13.41
C ALA A 340 12.29 4.92 -14.70
N ALA A 341 13.04 3.80 -14.76
CA ALA A 341 13.81 3.36 -15.93
C ALA A 341 13.06 2.31 -16.80
N PHE A 342 11.84 1.93 -16.45
CA PHE A 342 11.10 0.87 -17.16
C PHE A 342 10.51 1.38 -18.48
N VAL A 343 10.37 0.45 -19.43
CA VAL A 343 9.81 0.79 -20.74
C VAL A 343 8.30 0.98 -20.68
N VAL A 344 7.79 2.01 -21.35
CA VAL A 344 6.35 2.28 -21.49
C VAL A 344 5.94 2.40 -22.95
N ASP A 345 4.72 1.99 -23.27
CA ASP A 345 4.17 2.14 -24.62
C ASP A 345 3.73 3.59 -24.86
N ARG A 346 4.47 4.31 -25.71
CA ARG A 346 4.15 5.68 -26.13
C ARG A 346 2.71 5.88 -26.61
N ASP A 347 2.14 4.92 -27.34
CA ASP A 347 0.79 5.07 -27.87
C ASP A 347 -0.27 4.83 -26.79
N ASN A 348 0.04 4.02 -25.77
CA ASN A 348 -0.80 3.87 -24.59
C ASN A 348 -0.78 5.13 -23.72
N VAL A 349 0.39 5.71 -23.46
CA VAL A 349 0.53 6.97 -22.69
C VAL A 349 -0.27 8.12 -23.31
N LYS A 350 -0.36 8.18 -24.65
CA LYS A 350 -1.14 9.22 -25.37
C LYS A 350 -2.66 9.14 -25.15
N LEU A 351 -3.18 8.08 -24.52
CA LEU A 351 -4.62 7.94 -24.28
C LEU A 351 -5.14 8.91 -23.20
N GLY A 352 -4.27 9.54 -22.41
CA GLY A 352 -4.62 10.57 -21.43
C GLY A 352 -3.89 10.40 -20.10
N GLU A 353 -4.20 11.28 -19.14
CA GLU A 353 -3.54 11.31 -17.82
C GLU A 353 -3.73 10.02 -17.01
N GLU A 354 -4.85 9.32 -17.20
CA GLU A 354 -5.16 8.04 -16.54
C GLU A 354 -4.87 6.81 -17.41
N TRP A 355 -3.97 6.91 -18.39
CA TRP A 355 -3.58 5.79 -19.26
C TRP A 355 -3.19 4.53 -18.46
N TRP A 356 -2.59 4.73 -17.28
CA TRP A 356 -2.13 3.70 -16.36
C TRP A 356 -3.27 2.93 -15.68
N ARG A 357 -4.54 3.33 -15.84
CA ARG A 357 -5.70 2.47 -15.50
C ARG A 357 -5.95 1.36 -16.52
N LYS A 358 -5.32 1.43 -17.69
CA LYS A 358 -5.30 0.39 -18.73
C LYS A 358 -3.87 0.26 -19.29
N PRO A 359 -2.91 -0.16 -18.44
CA PRO A 359 -1.50 -0.12 -18.79
C PRO A 359 -1.17 -1.20 -19.82
N ASN A 360 -0.45 -0.81 -20.87
CA ASN A 360 0.16 -1.69 -21.84
C ASN A 360 1.67 -1.82 -21.53
N GLY A 361 1.97 -2.64 -20.54
CA GLY A 361 3.33 -2.93 -20.09
C GLY A 361 3.96 -4.13 -20.78
N THR A 362 5.01 -4.66 -20.17
CA THR A 362 5.88 -5.74 -20.68
C THR A 362 6.15 -6.82 -19.62
N GLY A 363 5.60 -6.67 -18.41
CA GLY A 363 5.91 -7.50 -17.25
C GLY A 363 5.29 -8.89 -17.28
N PRO A 364 5.55 -9.70 -16.24
CA PRO A 364 5.01 -11.05 -16.08
C PRO A 364 3.49 -11.10 -15.97
N PHE A 365 2.86 -10.00 -15.55
CA PHE A 365 1.42 -9.86 -15.45
C PHE A 365 0.91 -8.62 -16.19
N LYS A 366 -0.40 -8.62 -16.48
CA LYS A 366 -1.13 -7.48 -17.02
C LYS A 366 -2.34 -7.18 -16.16
N LEU A 367 -2.72 -5.90 -16.08
CA LEU A 367 -3.93 -5.51 -15.37
C LEU A 367 -5.16 -6.07 -16.08
N LYS A 368 -5.88 -6.99 -15.43
CA LYS A 368 -7.16 -7.52 -15.92
C LYS A 368 -8.29 -6.55 -15.61
N GLU A 369 -8.43 -6.17 -14.34
CA GLU A 369 -9.46 -5.26 -13.87
C GLU A 369 -9.06 -4.62 -12.53
N TRP A 370 -9.51 -3.38 -12.31
CA TRP A 370 -9.33 -2.66 -11.06
C TRP A 370 -10.62 -1.92 -10.70
N LYS A 371 -11.25 -2.36 -9.61
CA LYS A 371 -12.29 -1.63 -8.90
C LYS A 371 -11.64 -0.95 -7.71
N LYS A 372 -11.48 0.37 -7.82
CA LYS A 372 -10.85 1.20 -6.79
C LYS A 372 -11.43 0.87 -5.41
N ASP A 373 -10.59 0.76 -4.40
CA ASP A 373 -10.95 0.50 -3.00
C ASP A 373 -11.72 -0.82 -2.73
N GLU A 374 -11.86 -1.70 -3.72
CA GLU A 374 -12.49 -3.03 -3.57
C GLU A 374 -11.54 -4.17 -3.96
N LEU A 375 -11.02 -4.12 -5.18
CA LEU A 375 -10.35 -5.28 -5.78
C LEU A 375 -9.49 -4.88 -6.99
N LEU A 376 -8.29 -5.46 -7.09
CA LEU A 376 -7.44 -5.38 -8.29
C LEU A 376 -7.01 -6.78 -8.70
N VAL A 377 -7.11 -7.10 -9.99
CA VAL A 377 -6.70 -8.40 -10.53
C VAL A 377 -5.65 -8.22 -11.61
N LEU A 378 -4.50 -8.87 -11.39
CA LEU A 378 -3.46 -9.08 -12.38
C LEU A 378 -3.63 -10.47 -12.97
N GLU A 379 -3.59 -10.56 -14.29
CA GLU A 379 -3.61 -11.83 -15.02
C GLU A 379 -2.25 -12.07 -15.69
N ARG A 380 -1.83 -13.33 -15.77
CA ARG A 380 -0.54 -13.70 -16.35
C ARG A 380 -0.42 -13.23 -17.79
N ASN A 381 0.70 -12.57 -18.11
CA ASN A 381 1.02 -12.16 -19.47
C ASN A 381 1.59 -13.34 -20.28
N ALA A 382 0.79 -13.93 -21.16
CA ALA A 382 1.22 -15.03 -22.02
C ALA A 382 2.30 -14.63 -23.06
N LEU A 383 2.58 -13.34 -23.23
CA LEU A 383 3.60 -12.81 -24.14
C LEU A 383 4.90 -12.43 -23.41
N TYR A 384 5.00 -12.67 -22.10
CA TYR A 384 6.18 -12.32 -21.32
C TYR A 384 7.43 -13.05 -21.83
N HIS A 385 8.55 -12.34 -21.89
CA HIS A 385 9.82 -12.81 -22.45
C HIS A 385 10.64 -13.69 -21.49
N GLY A 386 10.31 -13.65 -20.20
CA GLY A 386 10.95 -14.45 -19.14
C GLY A 386 10.25 -15.78 -18.85
N GLU A 387 10.48 -16.34 -17.67
CA GLU A 387 9.74 -17.52 -17.20
C GLU A 387 8.29 -17.10 -16.89
N LEU A 388 7.33 -17.81 -17.49
CA LEU A 388 5.93 -17.53 -17.24
C LEU A 388 5.56 -17.85 -15.78
N PRO A 389 4.88 -16.93 -15.06
CA PRO A 389 4.34 -17.22 -13.75
C PRO A 389 3.51 -18.51 -13.73
N ARG A 390 3.67 -19.31 -12.67
CA ARG A 390 2.90 -20.55 -12.51
C ARG A 390 1.44 -20.27 -12.17
N VAL A 391 1.21 -19.24 -11.34
CA VAL A 391 -0.12 -18.72 -11.04
C VAL A 391 -0.71 -18.04 -12.28
N GLN A 392 -2.01 -18.21 -12.49
CA GLN A 392 -2.68 -17.56 -13.62
C GLN A 392 -3.08 -16.13 -13.29
N ASN A 393 -3.39 -15.86 -12.02
CA ASN A 393 -3.83 -14.55 -11.57
C ASN A 393 -3.25 -14.22 -10.18
N VAL A 394 -3.12 -12.92 -9.92
CA VAL A 394 -2.91 -12.37 -8.59
C VAL A 394 -4.10 -11.46 -8.29
N VAL A 395 -4.80 -11.73 -7.20
CA VAL A 395 -6.02 -11.03 -6.80
C VAL A 395 -5.72 -10.26 -5.52
N PHE A 396 -5.78 -8.94 -5.58
CA PHE A 396 -5.61 -8.06 -4.43
C PHE A 396 -6.98 -7.62 -3.94
N ARG A 397 -7.35 -8.06 -2.73
CA ARG A 397 -8.51 -7.54 -2.02
C ARG A 397 -8.12 -6.21 -1.39
N LEU A 398 -8.73 -5.13 -1.87
CA LEU A 398 -8.42 -3.78 -1.43
C LEU A 398 -9.31 -3.41 -0.24
N TRP A 399 -8.72 -2.97 0.86
CA TRP A 399 -9.45 -2.53 2.07
C TRP A 399 -10.44 -3.55 2.65
N GLY A 400 -10.28 -4.84 2.31
CA GLY A 400 -11.26 -5.88 2.60
C GLY A 400 -11.05 -6.56 3.95
N GLY A 401 -11.32 -5.91 5.08
CA GLY A 401 -11.30 -6.56 6.40
C GLY A 401 -9.93 -6.63 7.10
N ILE A 402 -9.81 -7.51 8.11
CA ILE A 402 -8.58 -7.65 8.90
C ILE A 402 -7.71 -8.77 8.32
N PRO A 403 -6.50 -8.48 7.81
CA PRO A 403 -5.68 -9.46 7.08
C PRO A 403 -5.39 -10.75 7.85
N MET A 404 -5.10 -10.65 9.15
CA MET A 404 -4.88 -11.82 10.01
C MET A 404 -6.08 -12.77 10.06
N ILE A 405 -7.30 -12.22 10.14
CA ILE A 405 -8.53 -13.03 10.16
C ILE A 405 -8.75 -13.66 8.79
N MET A 406 -8.61 -12.87 7.72
CA MET A 406 -8.75 -13.37 6.34
C MET A 406 -7.77 -14.51 6.04
N TYR A 407 -6.55 -14.42 6.58
CA TYR A 407 -5.56 -15.48 6.43
C TYR A 407 -6.00 -16.74 7.17
N GLU A 408 -6.43 -16.63 8.42
CA GLU A 408 -6.92 -17.76 9.22
C GLU A 408 -8.17 -18.42 8.60
N THR A 409 -9.04 -17.64 7.97
CA THR A 409 -10.24 -18.12 7.27
C THR A 409 -9.98 -18.60 5.83
N GLY A 410 -8.75 -18.46 5.32
CA GLY A 410 -8.34 -18.92 3.99
C GLY A 410 -8.72 -17.99 2.83
N GLU A 411 -9.14 -16.77 3.12
CA GLU A 411 -9.53 -15.76 2.13
C GLU A 411 -8.35 -15.07 1.46
N ILE A 412 -7.19 -15.01 2.13
CA ILE A 412 -5.91 -14.57 1.56
C ILE A 412 -4.81 -15.60 1.87
N ASP A 413 -3.77 -15.59 1.05
CA ASP A 413 -2.70 -16.59 1.05
C ASP A 413 -1.45 -16.18 1.81
N ILE A 414 -1.26 -14.87 1.96
CA ILE A 414 -0.09 -14.27 2.59
C ILE A 414 -0.56 -13.08 3.41
N THR A 415 -0.02 -12.91 4.62
CA THR A 415 -0.30 -11.73 5.45
C THR A 415 0.87 -11.37 6.36
N TYR A 416 0.99 -10.09 6.68
CA TYR A 416 1.93 -9.61 7.69
C TYR A 416 1.36 -9.78 9.09
N VAL A 417 2.20 -10.14 10.04
CA VAL A 417 1.84 -10.32 11.45
C VAL A 417 2.01 -9.00 12.19
N SER A 418 0.94 -8.52 12.82
CA SER A 418 0.96 -7.33 13.67
C SER A 418 1.56 -7.61 15.06
N ALA A 419 2.01 -6.56 15.76
CA ALA A 419 2.44 -6.64 17.16
C ALA A 419 1.35 -7.17 18.11
N SER A 420 0.07 -6.99 17.79
CA SER A 420 -1.03 -7.59 18.56
C SER A 420 -1.09 -9.12 18.45
N ASN A 421 -0.57 -9.71 17.37
CA ASN A 421 -0.60 -11.15 17.12
C ASN A 421 0.75 -11.86 17.32
N ILE A 422 1.85 -11.10 17.43
CA ILE A 422 3.19 -11.68 17.37
C ILE A 422 3.48 -12.74 18.44
N GLU A 423 3.13 -12.48 19.71
CA GLU A 423 3.36 -13.43 20.81
C GLU A 423 2.66 -14.77 20.55
N ARG A 424 1.42 -14.70 20.06
CA ARG A 424 0.62 -15.87 19.71
C ARG A 424 1.20 -16.64 18.53
N VAL A 425 1.73 -15.94 17.52
CA VAL A 425 2.30 -16.55 16.30
C VAL A 425 3.70 -17.12 16.55
N LEU A 426 4.48 -16.52 17.45
CA LEU A 426 5.80 -17.02 17.84
C LEU A 426 5.74 -18.24 18.77
N ASP A 427 4.61 -18.51 19.43
CA ASP A 427 4.42 -19.70 20.25
C ASP A 427 4.52 -20.98 19.37
N PRO A 428 5.51 -21.86 19.61
CA PRO A 428 5.66 -23.12 18.86
C PRO A 428 4.45 -24.07 18.97
N ALA A 429 3.60 -23.90 19.98
CA ALA A 429 2.36 -24.66 20.12
C ALA A 429 1.24 -24.16 19.18
N ASN A 430 1.35 -22.93 18.67
CA ASN A 430 0.40 -22.36 17.74
C ASN A 430 0.63 -22.90 16.31
N PRO A 431 -0.39 -23.41 15.60
CA PRO A 431 -0.24 -23.87 14.23
C PRO A 431 0.38 -22.85 13.26
N LEU A 432 0.09 -21.56 13.45
CA LEU A 432 0.61 -20.48 12.60
C LEU A 432 2.13 -20.33 12.67
N ASN A 433 2.76 -20.78 13.75
CA ASN A 433 4.22 -20.74 13.88
C ASN A 433 4.92 -21.49 12.73
N LYS A 434 4.30 -22.56 12.23
CA LYS A 434 4.83 -23.36 11.10
C LYS A 434 4.65 -22.70 9.74
N GLU A 435 3.78 -21.69 9.67
CA GLU A 435 3.48 -20.91 8.47
C GLU A 435 4.25 -19.58 8.47
N LEU A 436 4.95 -19.26 9.55
CA LEU A 436 5.70 -18.03 9.74
C LEU A 436 7.03 -18.05 8.98
N VAL A 437 7.25 -16.97 8.23
CA VAL A 437 8.51 -16.61 7.60
C VAL A 437 8.95 -15.27 8.18
N THR A 438 10.21 -15.18 8.62
CA THR A 438 10.79 -13.96 9.18
C THR A 438 11.91 -13.47 8.27
N ILE A 439 11.84 -12.22 7.85
CA ILE A 439 12.74 -11.64 6.85
C ILE A 439 13.23 -10.28 7.37
N PRO A 440 14.53 -10.10 7.63
CA PRO A 440 15.08 -8.77 7.84
C PRO A 440 14.84 -7.90 6.60
N GLU A 441 14.39 -6.68 6.77
CA GLU A 441 14.19 -5.75 5.66
C GLU A 441 15.37 -4.79 5.56
N PHE A 442 15.78 -4.47 4.34
CA PHE A 442 16.68 -3.36 4.09
C PHE A 442 15.88 -2.06 4.19
N SER A 443 15.51 -1.70 5.42
CA SER A 443 14.79 -0.47 5.70
C SER A 443 15.27 0.20 6.98
N LEU A 444 15.10 1.51 7.05
CA LEU A 444 15.40 2.33 8.22
C LEU A 444 14.18 3.17 8.56
N TRP A 445 13.75 3.14 9.82
CA TRP A 445 12.82 4.11 10.40
C TRP A 445 13.60 5.11 11.27
N TYR A 446 13.35 6.40 11.08
CA TYR A 446 14.09 7.46 11.76
C TYR A 446 13.24 8.71 12.00
N ILE A 447 13.65 9.51 13.00
CA ILE A 447 13.22 10.91 13.10
C ILE A 447 14.23 11.77 12.35
N GLY A 448 13.76 12.44 11.30
CA GLY A 448 14.54 13.43 10.57
C GLY A 448 14.48 14.79 11.24
N PHE A 449 15.60 15.52 11.19
CA PHE A 449 15.70 16.89 11.66
C PHE A 449 15.76 17.85 10.48
N ASN A 450 14.92 18.88 10.44
CA ASN A 450 15.12 19.97 9.50
C ASN A 450 16.22 20.90 10.02
N VAL A 451 17.45 20.72 9.51
CA VAL A 451 18.62 21.44 10.04
C VAL A 451 18.62 22.94 9.73
N THR A 452 17.70 23.40 8.89
CA THR A 452 17.52 24.84 8.60
C THR A 452 16.55 25.52 9.56
N LYS A 453 15.82 24.75 10.40
CA LYS A 453 14.84 25.28 11.35
C LYS A 453 15.34 25.19 12.80
N PRO A 454 15.25 26.29 13.56
CA PRO A 454 15.39 26.27 15.01
C PRO A 454 14.47 25.23 15.68
N PRO A 455 14.95 24.45 16.69
CA PRO A 455 16.28 24.49 17.28
C PRO A 455 17.29 23.49 16.67
N PHE A 456 16.92 22.78 15.61
CA PHE A 456 17.73 21.70 15.02
C PHE A 456 18.82 22.20 14.06
N ASP A 457 18.91 23.52 13.89
CA ASP A 457 20.03 24.25 13.30
C ASP A 457 21.25 24.38 14.25
N ASP A 458 21.26 23.65 15.38
CA ASP A 458 22.44 23.38 16.20
C ASP A 458 22.59 21.86 16.40
N ALA A 459 23.72 21.29 15.93
CA ALA A 459 23.99 19.85 16.00
C ALA A 459 23.94 19.29 17.43
N ARG A 460 24.30 20.09 18.45
CA ARG A 460 24.22 19.65 19.84
C ARG A 460 22.79 19.44 20.30
N VAL A 461 21.83 20.19 19.75
CA VAL A 461 20.41 19.97 20.03
C VAL A 461 19.97 18.66 19.39
N ARG A 462 20.34 18.39 18.13
CA ARG A 462 20.04 17.11 17.48
C ARG A 462 20.61 15.92 18.26
N GLN A 463 21.89 15.99 18.65
CA GLN A 463 22.53 14.98 19.50
C GLN A 463 21.81 14.83 20.84
N ALA A 464 21.37 15.92 21.48
CA ALA A 464 20.61 15.86 22.73
C ALA A 464 19.28 15.12 22.56
N PHE A 465 18.57 15.36 21.46
CA PHE A 465 17.32 14.66 21.17
C PHE A 465 17.55 13.17 20.91
N CYS A 466 18.68 12.80 20.31
CA CYS A 466 19.07 11.40 20.14
C CYS A 466 19.37 10.72 21.48
N HIS A 467 20.24 11.31 22.30
CA HIS A 467 20.61 10.78 23.63
C HIS A 467 19.42 10.72 24.61
N ALA A 468 18.34 11.46 24.34
CA ALA A 468 17.14 11.47 25.17
C ALA A 468 16.15 10.32 24.89
N VAL A 469 16.41 9.47 23.87
CA VAL A 469 15.49 8.38 23.48
C VAL A 469 16.09 7.01 23.83
N ASP A 470 15.36 6.25 24.64
CA ASP A 470 15.68 4.86 24.97
C ASP A 470 15.07 3.92 23.93
N LYS A 471 15.84 3.66 22.87
CA LYS A 471 15.45 2.81 21.74
C LYS A 471 15.10 1.39 22.19
N ASP A 472 15.85 0.82 23.13
CA ASP A 472 15.63 -0.55 23.62
C ASP A 472 14.27 -0.66 24.33
N LYS A 473 13.90 0.36 25.12
CA LYS A 473 12.60 0.39 25.79
C LYS A 473 11.45 0.51 24.80
N ILE A 474 11.57 1.31 23.74
CA ILE A 474 10.56 1.38 22.66
C ILE A 474 10.44 0.02 21.97
N ILE A 475 11.56 -0.56 21.54
CA ILE A 475 11.59 -1.83 20.83
C ILE A 475 10.94 -2.95 21.65
N LYS A 476 11.26 -3.03 22.94
CA LYS A 476 10.73 -4.07 23.82
C LYS A 476 9.27 -3.86 24.20
N LEU A 477 8.89 -2.65 24.62
CA LEU A 477 7.57 -2.41 25.22
C LEU A 477 6.50 -2.05 24.19
N VAL A 478 6.88 -1.37 23.12
CA VAL A 478 5.95 -0.89 22.08
C VAL A 478 5.96 -1.85 20.89
N LEU A 479 7.15 -2.20 20.40
CA LEU A 479 7.31 -3.01 19.19
C LEU A 479 7.50 -4.52 19.48
N LYS A 480 7.50 -4.93 20.75
CA LYS A 480 7.58 -6.33 21.20
C LYS A 480 8.73 -7.11 20.55
N ASP A 481 9.90 -6.51 20.45
CA ASP A 481 11.12 -7.08 19.85
C ASP A 481 10.96 -7.52 18.37
N MET A 482 9.97 -6.96 17.66
CA MET A 482 9.71 -7.24 16.24
C MET A 482 10.65 -6.52 15.28
N VAL A 483 11.54 -5.67 15.76
CA VAL A 483 12.44 -4.88 14.92
C VAL A 483 13.87 -5.00 15.44
N LYS A 484 14.84 -4.59 14.61
CA LYS A 484 16.24 -4.49 15.05
C LYS A 484 16.56 -3.06 15.40
N ARG A 485 17.24 -2.84 16.52
CA ARG A 485 17.75 -1.52 16.90
C ARG A 485 18.65 -0.96 15.80
N ALA A 486 18.44 0.30 15.44
CA ALA A 486 19.32 1.02 14.52
C ALA A 486 20.23 1.96 15.31
N ASP A 487 21.54 1.71 15.26
CA ASP A 487 22.57 2.63 15.76
C ASP A 487 23.21 3.47 14.65
N GLY A 488 22.89 3.12 13.40
CA GLY A 488 23.27 3.79 12.17
C GLY A 488 22.12 3.81 11.17
N ILE A 489 22.43 4.10 9.91
CA ILE A 489 21.50 4.27 8.81
C ILE A 489 21.43 3.01 7.95
N LEU A 490 22.55 2.31 7.74
CA LEU A 490 22.60 1.12 6.91
C LEU A 490 22.05 -0.11 7.65
N PRO A 491 21.09 -0.86 7.06
CA PRO A 491 20.51 -2.01 7.72
C PRO A 491 21.42 -3.25 7.69
N PRO A 492 21.28 -4.19 8.66
CA PRO A 492 22.04 -5.44 8.67
C PRO A 492 21.88 -6.24 7.38
N GLY A 493 23.01 -6.72 6.82
CA GLY A 493 23.04 -7.48 5.57
C GLY A 493 23.20 -6.62 4.31
N MET A 494 23.02 -5.31 4.41
CA MET A 494 23.34 -4.37 3.34
C MET A 494 24.85 -4.34 3.10
N PRO A 495 25.34 -4.31 1.84
CA PRO A 495 26.75 -4.03 1.58
C PRO A 495 27.17 -2.75 2.31
N GLY A 496 28.35 -2.75 2.93
CA GLY A 496 28.84 -1.59 3.69
C GLY A 496 28.33 -1.49 5.13
N TYR A 497 27.37 -2.32 5.56
CA TYR A 497 26.92 -2.35 6.96
C TYR A 497 28.08 -2.49 7.95
N ASN A 498 28.12 -1.60 8.95
CA ASN A 498 29.16 -1.55 9.96
C ASN A 498 28.62 -2.01 11.34
N GLU A 499 28.87 -3.27 11.70
CA GLU A 499 28.54 -3.79 13.04
C GLU A 499 29.22 -3.01 14.19
N GLY A 500 30.32 -2.32 13.90
CA GLY A 500 31.09 -1.53 14.87
C GLY A 500 30.76 -0.04 14.88
N ILE A 501 29.66 0.40 14.26
CA ILE A 501 29.27 1.81 14.25
C ILE A 501 29.05 2.32 15.68
N LYS A 502 29.54 3.52 15.97
CA LYS A 502 29.35 4.15 17.27
C LYS A 502 28.11 5.05 17.22
N GLY A 503 27.00 4.53 17.70
CA GLY A 503 25.74 5.26 17.80
C GLY A 503 25.71 6.32 18.92
N LEU A 504 24.64 7.12 18.93
CA LEU A 504 24.31 8.02 20.03
C LEU A 504 23.44 7.28 21.05
N ASP A 505 24.08 6.65 22.04
CA ASP A 505 23.43 5.84 23.07
C ASP A 505 22.53 6.67 24.00
N PHE A 506 21.54 6.03 24.63
CA PHE A 506 20.66 6.69 25.60
C PHE A 506 21.45 7.21 26.82
N ASP A 507 21.50 8.54 26.98
CA ASP A 507 22.14 9.24 28.11
C ASP A 507 21.44 10.59 28.36
N PRO A 508 20.38 10.62 29.19
CA PRO A 508 19.64 11.83 29.52
C PRO A 508 20.49 12.95 30.13
N GLU A 509 21.56 12.62 30.85
CA GLU A 509 22.41 13.62 31.49
C GLU A 509 23.33 14.28 30.46
N LYS A 510 23.89 13.49 29.53
CA LYS A 510 24.59 14.02 28.37
C LYS A 510 23.67 14.87 27.50
N ALA A 511 22.43 14.43 27.29
CA ALA A 511 21.43 15.17 26.52
C ALA A 511 21.19 16.58 27.11
N LYS A 512 20.97 16.70 28.42
CA LYS A 512 20.81 17.99 29.10
C LYS A 512 22.08 18.87 29.01
N GLU A 513 23.26 18.27 29.14
CA GLU A 513 24.52 19.00 29.03
C GLU A 513 24.72 19.55 27.60
N LEU A 514 24.37 18.77 26.58
CA LEU A 514 24.41 19.23 25.18
C LEU A 514 23.47 20.40 24.93
N ILE A 515 22.26 20.40 25.50
CA ILE A 515 21.37 21.58 25.46
C ILE A 515 22.03 22.80 26.13
N ARG A 516 22.72 22.62 27.26
CA ARG A 516 23.46 23.68 27.95
C ARG A 516 24.61 24.26 27.11
N GLN A 517 25.28 23.41 26.34
CA GLN A 517 26.38 23.77 25.45
C GLN A 517 25.90 24.34 24.11
N SER A 518 24.67 24.06 23.71
CA SER A 518 24.04 24.61 22.50
C SER A 518 23.90 26.13 22.57
N LYS A 519 23.63 26.75 21.41
CA LYS A 519 23.33 28.18 21.33
C LYS A 519 22.05 28.58 22.10
N TYR A 520 21.15 27.63 22.35
CA TYR A 520 19.92 27.85 23.12
C TYR A 520 20.14 27.83 24.63
N ARG A 521 21.21 27.18 25.13
CA ARG A 521 21.65 27.12 26.54
C ARG A 521 20.67 26.47 27.54
N SER A 522 19.38 26.41 27.24
CA SER A 522 18.34 25.84 28.09
C SER A 522 17.10 25.47 27.28
N VAL A 523 16.33 24.51 27.77
CA VAL A 523 15.08 24.08 27.13
C VAL A 523 14.03 25.19 27.06
N ALA A 524 14.01 26.11 28.03
CA ALA A 524 13.10 27.25 28.03
C ALA A 524 13.33 28.24 26.86
N ASN A 525 14.47 28.15 26.18
CA ASN A 525 14.80 28.98 25.01
C ASN A 525 14.58 28.24 23.69
N LEU A 526 14.21 26.96 23.71
CA LEU A 526 13.88 26.24 22.48
C LEU A 526 12.53 26.77 21.97
N PRO A 527 12.39 27.01 20.64
CA PRO A 527 11.09 27.32 20.06
C PRO A 527 10.17 26.10 20.11
N SER A 528 8.91 26.29 19.72
CA SER A 528 7.96 25.19 19.53
C SER A 528 8.50 24.16 18.55
N ILE A 529 8.27 22.89 18.85
CA ILE A 529 8.70 21.77 18.02
C ILE A 529 7.45 21.01 17.60
N THR A 530 7.26 20.86 16.29
CA THR A 530 6.20 20.02 15.73
C THR A 530 6.82 18.82 15.02
N LEU A 531 6.30 17.63 15.32
CA LEU A 531 6.57 16.37 14.64
C LEU A 531 5.54 16.15 13.53
N THR A 532 5.99 16.25 12.28
CA THR A 532 5.18 15.81 11.14
C THR A 532 5.28 14.29 10.97
N ALA A 533 4.16 13.56 11.03
CA ALA A 533 4.13 12.11 10.85
C ALA A 533 2.95 11.66 9.97
N ALA A 534 3.01 10.43 9.44
CA ALA A 534 1.85 9.82 8.79
C ALA A 534 0.78 9.42 9.83
N GLY A 535 -0.50 9.60 9.53
CA GLY A 535 -1.59 9.03 10.33
C GLY A 535 -2.96 9.68 10.14
N ARG A 536 -3.99 9.09 10.78
CA ARG A 536 -5.40 9.54 10.74
C ARG A 536 -5.96 9.72 12.16
N GLY A 537 -5.55 10.78 12.85
CA GLY A 537 -6.06 11.18 14.16
C GLY A 537 -5.35 10.58 15.37
N GLU A 538 -5.08 9.27 15.37
CA GLU A 538 -4.33 8.62 16.45
C GLU A 538 -2.82 8.64 16.17
N VAL A 539 -2.03 9.18 17.12
CA VAL A 539 -0.57 9.21 17.02
C VAL A 539 -0.02 7.80 17.19
N SER A 540 0.99 7.44 16.39
CA SER A 540 1.67 6.14 16.51
C SER A 540 2.23 5.95 17.94
N PRO A 541 2.05 4.78 18.57
CA PRO A 541 2.62 4.48 19.89
C PRO A 541 4.14 4.70 19.99
N VAL A 542 4.87 4.56 18.87
CA VAL A 542 6.31 4.86 18.81
C VAL A 542 6.55 6.35 18.99
N ASN A 543 5.80 7.20 18.26
CA ASN A 543 5.93 8.65 18.34
C ASN A 543 5.48 9.18 19.71
N GLU A 544 4.39 8.62 20.28
CA GLU A 544 3.98 8.94 21.65
C GLU A 544 5.07 8.62 22.67
N ALA A 545 5.73 7.47 22.56
CA ALA A 545 6.82 7.08 23.45
C ALA A 545 8.04 8.00 23.30
N ILE A 546 8.40 8.39 22.08
CA ILE A 546 9.51 9.33 21.82
C ILE A 546 9.21 10.70 22.43
N ILE A 547 8.00 11.24 22.22
CA ILE A 547 7.58 12.54 22.77
C ILE A 547 7.57 12.49 24.30
N ASP A 548 7.06 11.41 24.90
CA ASP A 548 7.10 11.22 26.35
C ASP A 548 8.53 11.14 26.88
N MET A 549 9.45 10.49 26.17
CA MET A 549 10.87 10.45 26.53
C MET A 549 11.52 11.83 26.44
N TRP A 550 11.28 12.62 25.40
CA TRP A 550 11.77 14.01 25.34
C TRP A 550 11.21 14.86 26.47
N ARG A 551 9.93 14.70 26.81
CA ARG A 551 9.32 15.37 27.95
C ARG A 551 9.99 14.98 29.27
N GLN A 552 10.22 13.69 29.52
CA GLN A 552 10.80 13.22 30.78
C GLN A 552 12.30 13.53 30.89
N ASN A 553 13.06 13.35 29.80
CA ASN A 553 14.51 13.40 29.81
C ASN A 553 15.07 14.80 29.53
N LEU A 554 14.36 15.62 28.76
CA LEU A 554 14.76 17.00 28.45
C LEU A 554 13.82 18.05 29.07
N GLY A 555 12.55 17.72 29.32
CA GLY A 555 11.54 18.72 29.66
C GLY A 555 10.98 19.45 28.43
N VAL A 556 11.08 18.82 27.25
CA VAL A 556 10.59 19.35 25.98
C VAL A 556 9.23 18.74 25.67
N GLU A 557 8.25 19.57 25.33
CA GLU A 557 7.00 19.15 24.73
C GLU A 557 7.10 19.29 23.20
N ALA A 558 6.55 18.33 22.46
CA ALA A 558 6.46 18.39 21.00
C ALA A 558 5.01 18.15 20.57
N GLU A 559 4.53 18.96 19.63
CA GLU A 559 3.21 18.79 19.01
C GLU A 559 3.30 17.78 17.85
N VAL A 560 2.18 17.16 17.48
CA VAL A 560 2.14 16.22 16.34
C VAL A 560 1.19 16.76 15.27
N ARG A 561 1.70 16.87 14.04
CA ARG A 561 0.91 17.12 12.85
C ARG A 561 0.86 15.85 12.01
N GLN A 562 -0.34 15.29 11.86
CA GLN A 562 -0.53 14.11 11.03
C GLN A 562 -0.95 14.46 9.61
N ILE A 563 -0.36 13.75 8.66
CA ILE A 563 -0.70 13.80 7.24
C ILE A 563 -1.17 12.41 6.82
N GLU A 564 -2.10 12.39 5.89
CA GLU A 564 -2.68 11.18 5.34
C GLU A 564 -1.58 10.23 4.78
N PRO A 565 -1.43 8.98 5.28
CA PRO A 565 -0.27 8.13 4.99
C PRO A 565 -0.01 7.90 3.51
N GLU A 566 -1.06 7.72 2.69
CA GLU A 566 -0.89 7.45 1.26
C GLU A 566 -0.26 8.65 0.55
N THR A 567 -0.51 9.88 1.02
CA THR A 567 0.06 11.10 0.43
C THR A 567 1.33 11.57 1.14
N TYR A 568 1.69 10.99 2.27
CA TYR A 568 2.73 11.52 3.14
C TYR A 568 4.10 11.68 2.44
N PRO A 569 4.63 10.67 1.71
CA PRO A 569 5.90 10.82 0.99
C PRO A 569 5.87 11.90 -0.10
N TYR A 570 4.68 12.21 -0.63
CA TYR A 570 4.47 13.23 -1.64
C TYR A 570 4.47 14.64 -1.06
N VAL A 571 3.95 14.80 0.18
CA VAL A 571 3.81 16.08 0.87
C VAL A 571 5.08 16.46 1.64
N LEU A 572 5.80 15.49 2.22
CA LEU A 572 6.90 15.74 3.17
C LEU A 572 8.02 16.63 2.61
N LYS A 573 8.27 16.62 1.30
CA LYS A 573 9.29 17.51 0.69
C LYS A 573 8.91 18.99 0.82
N GLY A 574 7.64 19.33 0.62
CA GLY A 574 7.15 20.71 0.58
C GLY A 574 6.59 21.22 1.91
N GLU A 575 5.99 20.33 2.71
CA GLU A 575 5.33 20.69 3.96
C GLU A 575 5.85 19.84 5.12
N LYS A 576 6.95 20.30 5.72
CA LYS A 576 7.58 19.70 6.91
C LYS A 576 7.82 20.73 8.00
N ASP A 577 7.61 20.31 9.24
CA ASP A 577 7.87 21.12 10.42
C ASP A 577 9.36 21.03 10.84
N GLU A 578 9.65 21.12 12.13
CA GLU A 578 11.02 21.10 12.65
C GLU A 578 11.61 19.68 12.65
N ILE A 579 10.75 18.67 12.86
CA ILE A 579 11.09 17.25 12.77
C ILE A 579 10.00 16.47 12.03
N PHE A 580 10.38 15.33 11.49
CA PHE A 580 9.47 14.42 10.81
C PHE A 580 9.86 12.97 11.08
N GLU A 581 8.89 12.06 10.97
CA GLU A 581 9.11 10.62 11.08
C GLU A 581 8.88 9.96 9.73
N ILE A 582 9.85 9.18 9.26
CA ILE A 582 9.73 8.49 7.96
C ILE A 582 10.53 7.19 7.95
N GLY A 583 10.04 6.24 7.16
CA GLY A 583 10.74 5.01 6.79
C GLY A 583 11.34 5.12 5.39
N TRP A 584 12.54 4.56 5.20
CA TRP A 584 13.15 4.33 3.89
C TRP A 584 13.33 2.82 3.68
N VAL A 585 12.93 2.31 2.52
CA VAL A 585 13.15 0.91 2.11
C VAL A 585 14.08 0.94 0.90
N ALA A 586 15.06 0.04 0.86
CA ALA A 586 16.05 0.02 -0.20
C ALA A 586 15.40 -0.21 -1.58
N ASP A 587 15.73 0.63 -2.54
CA ASP A 587 15.32 0.45 -3.95
C ASP A 587 16.31 -0.43 -4.72
N TYR A 588 17.56 -0.49 -4.25
CA TYR A 588 18.62 -1.38 -4.72
C TYR A 588 19.65 -1.58 -3.60
N PRO A 589 20.38 -2.71 -3.59
CA PRO A 589 21.22 -3.13 -2.46
C PRO A 589 22.60 -2.43 -2.46
N ASP A 590 22.62 -1.09 -2.42
CA ASP A 590 23.85 -0.30 -2.38
C ASP A 590 23.79 0.84 -1.33
N PRO A 591 24.84 1.10 -0.52
CA PRO A 591 24.89 2.18 0.47
C PRO A 591 24.47 3.56 -0.06
N GLN A 592 24.74 3.83 -1.32
CA GLN A 592 24.37 5.07 -1.98
C GLN A 592 22.85 5.29 -1.91
N ASN A 593 22.03 4.25 -1.99
CA ASN A 593 20.58 4.36 -1.89
C ASN A 593 20.10 4.95 -0.55
N PHE A 594 20.87 4.79 0.52
CA PHE A 594 20.56 5.40 1.83
C PHE A 594 21.35 6.69 2.03
N LEU A 595 22.67 6.61 2.09
CA LEU A 595 23.52 7.70 2.61
C LEU A 595 23.53 8.91 1.67
N ASP A 596 23.36 8.65 0.39
CA ASP A 596 23.45 9.67 -0.64
C ASP A 596 22.09 10.28 -0.95
N VAL A 597 21.10 9.41 -1.20
CA VAL A 597 19.72 9.82 -1.50
C VAL A 597 19.11 10.58 -0.32
N LEU A 598 19.39 10.20 0.92
CA LEU A 598 18.78 10.82 2.09
C LEU A 598 19.56 12.02 2.65
N PHE A 599 20.87 12.13 2.41
CA PHE A 599 21.71 13.12 3.13
C PHE A 599 22.63 13.96 2.25
N HIS A 600 22.80 13.66 0.96
CA HIS A 600 23.54 14.58 0.08
C HIS A 600 22.79 15.91 -0.06
N SER A 601 23.49 17.03 0.04
CA SER A 601 22.85 18.36 0.11
C SER A 601 22.04 18.75 -1.14
N SER A 602 22.35 18.15 -2.29
CA SER A 602 21.62 18.37 -3.55
C SER A 602 20.55 17.33 -3.86
N SER A 603 20.36 16.31 -3.01
CA SER A 603 19.36 15.27 -3.25
C SER A 603 17.96 15.82 -3.04
N GLU A 604 17.03 15.49 -3.94
CA GLU A 604 15.63 15.86 -3.75
C GLU A 604 14.96 15.11 -2.59
N ASP A 605 15.50 13.94 -2.19
CA ASP A 605 14.98 13.12 -1.08
C ASP A 605 15.64 13.44 0.27
N ASN A 606 16.56 14.42 0.31
CA ASN A 606 17.09 14.98 1.56
C ASN A 606 16.05 15.86 2.26
N ALA A 607 15.04 15.22 2.84
CA ALA A 607 13.96 15.90 3.55
C ALA A 607 14.46 16.69 4.79
N GLY A 608 15.62 16.34 5.35
CA GLY A 608 16.22 17.05 6.48
C GLY A 608 16.91 18.37 6.13
N GLU A 609 17.04 18.69 4.83
CA GLU A 609 17.86 19.81 4.33
C GLU A 609 19.32 19.75 4.84
N TYR A 610 19.80 18.53 5.12
CA TYR A 610 21.13 18.32 5.68
C TYR A 610 22.20 18.81 4.70
N SER A 611 23.22 19.51 5.19
CA SER A 611 24.31 20.00 4.35
C SER A 611 25.62 19.98 5.12
N ASN A 612 26.58 19.21 4.60
CA ASN A 612 27.96 19.17 5.08
C ASN A 612 28.86 19.02 3.84
N PRO A 613 29.60 20.06 3.43
CA PRO A 613 30.43 20.01 2.22
C PRO A 613 31.53 18.94 2.24
N GLU A 614 32.03 18.57 3.43
CA GLU A 614 33.02 17.49 3.56
C GLU A 614 32.36 16.12 3.32
N LEU A 615 31.14 15.93 3.85
CA LEU A 615 30.35 14.73 3.58
C LEU A 615 29.98 14.64 2.09
N ASP A 616 29.51 15.72 1.47
CA ASP A 616 29.13 15.75 0.06
C ASP A 616 30.32 15.36 -0.82
N ALA A 617 31.51 15.91 -0.56
CA ALA A 617 32.72 15.56 -1.31
C ALA A 617 33.14 14.08 -1.12
N LEU A 618 32.97 13.53 0.09
CA LEU A 618 33.29 12.13 0.36
C LEU A 618 32.26 11.18 -0.29
N LEU A 619 30.97 11.53 -0.25
CA LEU A 619 29.90 10.85 -0.99
C LEU A 619 30.20 10.84 -2.50
N GLU A 620 30.50 12.00 -3.08
CA GLU A 620 30.88 12.13 -4.49
C GLU A 620 32.08 11.25 -4.85
N SER A 621 33.10 11.21 -4.00
CA SER A 621 34.26 10.35 -4.19
C SER A 621 33.90 8.86 -4.09
N ALA A 622 33.09 8.46 -3.12
CA ALA A 622 32.63 7.08 -2.94
C ALA A 622 31.74 6.60 -4.11
N ARG A 623 31.03 7.52 -4.77
CA ARG A 623 30.26 7.22 -5.98
C ARG A 623 31.14 6.81 -7.16
N GLU A 624 32.34 7.36 -7.24
CA GLU A 624 33.27 7.19 -8.37
C GLU A 624 34.33 6.08 -8.14
N GLU A 625 34.49 5.63 -6.90
CA GLU A 625 35.39 4.53 -6.57
C GLU A 625 34.86 3.20 -7.13
N MET A 626 35.71 2.49 -7.88
CA MET A 626 35.34 1.23 -8.53
C MET A 626 35.86 0.01 -7.77
N ASP A 627 36.85 0.18 -6.89
CA ASP A 627 37.26 -0.87 -5.95
C ASP A 627 36.21 -1.02 -4.85
N THR A 628 35.51 -2.15 -4.85
CA THR A 628 34.39 -2.40 -3.93
C THR A 628 34.81 -2.28 -2.46
N ALA A 629 35.99 -2.78 -2.08
CA ALA A 629 36.42 -2.76 -0.67
C ALA A 629 36.69 -1.32 -0.19
N THR A 630 37.41 -0.54 -0.99
CA THR A 630 37.69 0.87 -0.72
C THR A 630 36.40 1.68 -0.65
N ARG A 631 35.51 1.50 -1.63
CA ARG A 631 34.21 2.16 -1.69
C ARG A 631 33.35 1.89 -0.45
N LEU A 632 33.23 0.62 -0.04
CA LEU A 632 32.45 0.27 1.15
C LEU A 632 33.06 0.85 2.43
N SER A 633 34.39 0.89 2.54
CA SER A 633 35.06 1.55 3.67
C SER A 633 34.76 3.05 3.74
N MET A 634 34.68 3.74 2.59
CA MET A 634 34.30 5.16 2.54
C MET A 634 32.86 5.36 3.02
N TYR A 635 31.92 4.49 2.63
CA TYR A 635 30.55 4.59 3.13
C TYR A 635 30.42 4.36 4.63
N GLN A 636 31.26 3.50 5.21
CA GLN A 636 31.29 3.33 6.67
C GLN A 636 31.78 4.60 7.39
N GLU A 637 32.73 5.33 6.80
CA GLU A 637 33.20 6.63 7.31
C GLU A 637 32.10 7.70 7.19
N ILE A 638 31.47 7.79 6.01
CA ILE A 638 30.34 8.69 5.75
C ILE A 638 29.21 8.45 6.76
N GLU A 639 28.85 7.19 7.00
CA GLU A 639 27.81 6.84 7.96
C GLU A 639 28.17 7.28 9.37
N GLN A 640 29.42 7.06 9.81
CA GLN A 640 29.88 7.53 11.12
C GLN A 640 29.83 9.05 11.22
N MET A 641 30.18 9.80 10.17
CA MET A 641 30.02 11.26 10.15
C MET A 641 28.57 11.70 10.33
N LEU A 642 27.62 11.04 9.64
CA LEU A 642 26.19 11.34 9.75
C LEU A 642 25.63 11.06 11.15
N VAL A 643 26.08 9.97 11.78
CA VAL A 643 25.71 9.64 13.17
C VAL A 643 26.31 10.63 14.15
N ASP A 644 27.59 10.97 13.99
CA ASP A 644 28.28 11.94 14.86
C ASP A 644 27.62 13.33 14.77
N ASP A 645 27.24 13.76 13.57
CA ASP A 645 26.54 15.05 13.34
C ASP A 645 25.04 15.01 13.71
N ALA A 646 24.52 13.84 14.13
CA ALA A 646 23.10 13.60 14.37
C ALA A 646 22.25 14.12 13.19
N ALA A 647 22.59 13.72 11.96
CA ALA A 647 21.85 14.09 10.75
C ALA A 647 20.39 13.62 10.81
N CYS A 648 20.15 12.49 11.49
CA CYS A 648 18.86 12.01 11.92
C CYS A 648 18.99 11.30 13.28
N LEU A 649 17.86 10.88 13.85
CA LEU A 649 17.78 9.92 14.94
C LEU A 649 17.33 8.56 14.36
N PRO A 650 18.26 7.61 14.11
CA PRO A 650 17.89 6.24 13.74
C PRO A 650 17.13 5.56 14.86
N LEU A 651 16.00 4.91 14.54
CA LEU A 651 15.17 4.20 15.52
C LEU A 651 15.38 2.69 15.40
N PHE A 652 15.00 2.12 14.27
CA PHE A 652 15.06 0.68 14.03
C PHE A 652 15.07 0.31 12.54
N PHE A 653 15.56 -0.88 12.26
CA PHE A 653 15.43 -1.57 10.98
C PHE A 653 14.28 -2.58 11.07
N SER A 654 13.43 -2.63 10.04
CA SER A 654 12.24 -3.50 10.07
C SER A 654 12.59 -4.97 9.95
N VAL A 655 11.76 -5.83 10.53
CA VAL A 655 11.76 -7.26 10.27
C VAL A 655 10.34 -7.65 9.91
N ASN A 656 10.18 -8.22 8.71
CA ASN A 656 8.90 -8.68 8.20
C ASN A 656 8.59 -10.06 8.77
N TYR A 657 7.51 -10.14 9.55
CA TYR A 657 6.92 -11.38 10.03
C TYR A 657 5.72 -11.69 9.14
N ILE A 658 5.83 -12.71 8.30
CA ILE A 658 4.87 -13.01 7.25
C ILE A 658 4.34 -14.42 7.46
N LEU A 659 3.02 -14.60 7.46
CA LEU A 659 2.42 -15.92 7.36
C LEU A 659 2.19 -16.25 5.89
N VAL A 660 2.64 -17.43 5.46
CA VAL A 660 2.53 -17.90 4.08
C VAL A 660 1.85 -19.26 4.09
N LYS A 661 0.71 -19.37 3.38
CA LYS A 661 -0.05 -20.61 3.40
C LYS A 661 0.79 -21.79 2.90
N PRO A 662 0.70 -22.99 3.53
CA PRO A 662 1.55 -24.12 3.17
C PRO A 662 1.46 -24.56 1.70
N TYR A 663 0.33 -24.30 1.04
CA TYR A 663 0.14 -24.62 -0.38
C TYR A 663 0.75 -23.59 -1.33
N VAL A 664 1.14 -22.40 -0.86
CA VAL A 664 1.91 -21.43 -1.64
C VAL A 664 3.34 -21.94 -1.75
N LYS A 665 3.76 -22.25 -2.98
CA LYS A 665 5.10 -22.77 -3.27
C LYS A 665 5.89 -21.73 -4.07
N GLY A 666 7.19 -21.68 -3.83
CA GLY A 666 8.08 -20.76 -4.54
C GLY A 666 8.12 -19.34 -3.97
N PHE A 667 7.54 -19.10 -2.79
CA PHE A 667 7.74 -17.84 -2.06
C PHE A 667 9.23 -17.72 -1.68
N VAL A 668 9.87 -16.67 -2.16
CA VAL A 668 11.28 -16.38 -1.88
C VAL A 668 11.35 -15.19 -0.93
N PRO A 669 11.82 -15.38 0.31
CA PRO A 669 12.02 -14.27 1.22
C PRO A 669 13.20 -13.41 0.73
N ALA A 670 12.96 -12.11 0.56
CA ALA A 670 13.98 -11.14 0.17
C ALA A 670 13.92 -9.91 1.09
N PRO A 671 15.06 -9.28 1.41
CA PRO A 671 15.10 -8.14 2.32
C PRO A 671 14.58 -6.85 1.68
N MET A 672 14.31 -6.86 0.38
CA MET A 672 13.71 -5.76 -0.38
C MET A 672 12.86 -6.35 -1.52
N PRO A 673 11.94 -5.59 -2.13
CA PRO A 673 11.24 -6.01 -3.32
C PRO A 673 12.21 -6.40 -4.45
N ILE A 674 12.04 -7.59 -5.01
CA ILE A 674 12.78 -8.05 -6.20
C ILE A 674 11.81 -7.95 -7.39
N PRO A 675 12.10 -7.13 -8.42
CA PRO A 675 11.22 -6.94 -9.58
C PRO A 675 10.99 -8.20 -10.43
#